data_AF-A0A6N0HUH9-F1
#
_entry.id   AF-A0A6N0HUH9-F1
#
_cell.length_a   1.000
_cell.length_b   1.000
_cell.length_c   1.000
_cell.angle_alpha   90.00
_cell.angle_beta   90.00
_cell.angle_gamma   90.00
#
_symmetry.space_group_name_H-M   'P 1'
#
loop_
_entity.id
_entity.type
_entity.pdbx_description
1 polymer ?
#
loop_
_entity_poly.entity_id
_entity_poly.type
_entity_poly.pdbx_seq_one_letter_code
_entity_poly.pdbx_strand_id
1 'polypeptide(L)'
;MGSDVSISVTALSSGNDVSGYGILNNAYGGQAVAFADLTASADSGSVVIGGGVVVAADAESASNEVYVSDYGDAYASAVARADGYIHADDDVVIGADVEISAEADSSNNSAYVSSDDAIVSAYGVAYGAVISSNGNVSITGDFEVAASADATGNEAYGDDDAAAGATAVAFGNILAYNSVVVEGVSVTADAAASSNFASADDFVNAGAGALAYGLVLAEHGSVTASGDVGFSAAADANSNTIHSEYGAAHAGAIGYSRGFVTADTGVTIDGDLSFGADATAADNVVMAYGIGDDAGANGLAVAIGMASASDGSVVIGGDAMLSADAETRGNSVEADEDAFANAYGIGVMGLHAQDDILIGGDLLASGVVSASNNDVDGSSNGIAGATGTLFVTTEADEGNVEVTGVVDLTLDVDSVSNNANSYVGAFAYGVVNLEGANTILNSGASVSVEALSSANDGTNARAYGMGMLYANADGGADTGDLTLTGGVTVDGNAYAYSNSASFTTASANAGAVLTADENLTLTGDIDVSASAENNHDGSVFANAYMSAVAGTGSASGDLVIYDDVAVSAHVDSESGSNSAIAYGTASIYALHDVKVEGDIDVEVTVDKDTVVGGYGYALADIAAGTNGSSGTSADGDVFLLGTARTMVDSVDEQVVEDAHTRVQTTGGDIYLLGYDPIADATPAYLQTHVTDEDVSGDSRARVTITPNGGDTVWGYTEDWEHMLVLESTWQGVILKTPYDPMGQLPPLSIGPNGEIQFNNGIADPNLAEEFCNRFSKFSCETGDAL
;
A
#
# COMPACT_ATOMS: atom_id res chain seq x y z
N MET A 1 47.06 -0.12 -7.32
CA MET A 1 47.41 -1.19 -8.28
C MET A 1 47.00 -0.75 -9.67
N GLY A 2 47.76 -1.05 -10.73
CA GLY A 2 47.49 -0.56 -12.09
C GLY A 2 46.72 -1.52 -12.99
N SER A 3 46.14 -2.58 -12.43
CA SER A 3 45.47 -3.69 -13.10
C SER A 3 44.36 -4.23 -12.18
N ASP A 4 43.55 -5.15 -12.70
CA ASP A 4 42.50 -5.86 -11.95
C ASP A 4 43.08 -6.64 -10.76
N VAL A 5 42.24 -6.79 -9.73
CA VAL A 5 42.46 -7.65 -8.56
C VAL A 5 41.37 -8.71 -8.54
N SER A 6 41.75 -9.99 -8.63
CA SER A 6 40.79 -11.09 -8.60
C SER A 6 41.24 -12.17 -7.64
N ILE A 7 40.34 -12.59 -6.75
CA ILE A 7 40.45 -13.76 -5.89
C ILE A 7 39.26 -14.64 -6.18
N SER A 8 39.51 -15.89 -6.54
CA SER A 8 38.46 -16.89 -6.76
C SER A 8 38.87 -18.18 -6.05
N VAL A 9 37.96 -18.72 -5.24
CA VAL A 9 38.16 -19.94 -4.46
C VAL A 9 37.02 -20.89 -4.74
N THR A 10 37.35 -22.09 -5.21
CA THR A 10 36.38 -23.18 -5.45
C THR A 10 36.68 -24.34 -4.52
N ALA A 11 35.65 -24.88 -3.86
CA ALA A 11 35.70 -26.09 -3.06
C ALA A 11 34.70 -27.11 -3.57
N LEU A 12 35.14 -28.36 -3.72
CA LEU A 12 34.28 -29.46 -4.18
C LEU A 12 34.43 -30.64 -3.21
N SER A 13 33.30 -31.13 -2.71
CA SER A 13 33.19 -32.36 -1.92
C SER A 13 32.18 -33.27 -2.59
N SER A 14 32.61 -34.38 -3.19
CA SER A 14 31.68 -35.25 -3.89
C SER A 14 32.00 -36.74 -3.77
N GLY A 15 30.95 -37.56 -3.64
CA GLY A 15 31.03 -39.01 -3.65
C GLY A 15 31.77 -39.60 -2.45
N ASN A 16 31.76 -38.90 -1.32
CA ASN A 16 32.38 -39.39 -0.09
C ASN A 16 31.44 -40.37 0.63
N ASP A 17 32.01 -41.44 1.18
CA ASP A 17 31.33 -42.40 2.06
C ASP A 17 32.04 -42.34 3.42
N VAL A 18 31.39 -41.71 4.40
CA VAL A 18 31.93 -41.42 5.72
C VAL A 18 31.14 -42.19 6.77
N SER A 19 31.72 -43.28 7.27
CA SER A 19 31.14 -44.06 8.38
C SER A 19 31.87 -43.80 9.69
N GLY A 20 31.14 -43.46 10.76
CA GLY A 20 31.65 -43.21 12.10
C GLY A 20 30.98 -44.06 13.18
N TYR A 21 31.74 -44.47 14.20
CA TYR A 21 31.16 -44.94 15.46
C TYR A 21 31.24 -43.79 16.47
N GLY A 22 30.09 -43.24 16.81
CA GLY A 22 29.96 -42.03 17.60
C GLY A 22 30.59 -42.11 19.00
N ILE A 23 31.27 -41.06 19.41
CA ILE A 23 31.70 -40.81 20.79
C ILE A 23 31.36 -39.34 21.06
N LEU A 24 30.67 -39.04 22.17
CA LEU A 24 30.25 -37.68 22.58
C LEU A 24 31.14 -36.54 22.04
N ASN A 25 30.56 -35.62 21.26
CA ASN A 25 31.18 -34.44 20.63
C ASN A 25 32.14 -34.69 19.45
N ASN A 26 31.83 -35.60 18.52
CA ASN A 26 32.58 -35.69 17.24
C ASN A 26 31.68 -35.36 16.06
N ALA A 27 32.18 -34.52 15.16
CA ALA A 27 31.56 -34.24 13.87
C ALA A 27 32.14 -35.16 12.77
N TYR A 28 31.27 -35.76 11.96
CA TYR A 28 31.62 -36.55 10.78
C TYR A 28 31.04 -35.87 9.54
N GLY A 29 31.79 -35.78 8.44
CA GLY A 29 31.21 -35.17 7.25
C GLY A 29 32.05 -35.14 5.98
N GLY A 30 31.36 -34.86 4.88
CA GLY A 30 31.90 -34.62 3.55
C GLY A 30 31.50 -33.22 3.06
N GLN A 31 32.07 -32.18 3.66
CA GLN A 31 31.70 -30.79 3.40
C GLN A 31 32.59 -30.13 2.33
N ALA A 32 32.00 -29.23 1.55
CA ALA A 32 32.72 -28.30 0.69
C ALA A 32 32.76 -26.91 1.35
N VAL A 33 33.95 -26.33 1.50
CA VAL A 33 34.12 -25.04 2.17
C VAL A 33 35.08 -24.14 1.38
N ALA A 34 34.54 -23.05 0.81
CA ALA A 34 35.28 -22.04 0.07
C ALA A 34 35.28 -20.70 0.82
N PHE A 35 36.47 -20.15 1.06
CA PHE A 35 36.67 -18.84 1.69
C PHE A 35 37.56 -17.96 0.81
N ALA A 36 37.02 -16.89 0.24
CA ALA A 36 37.75 -15.86 -0.49
C ALA A 36 37.76 -14.55 0.32
N ASP A 37 38.94 -14.01 0.62
CA ASP A 37 39.10 -12.77 1.39
C ASP A 37 40.07 -11.84 0.65
N LEU A 38 39.60 -10.65 0.31
CA LEU A 38 40.40 -9.53 -0.14
C LEU A 38 40.31 -8.39 0.89
N THR A 39 41.47 -8.02 1.42
CA THR A 39 41.62 -6.78 2.19
C THR A 39 42.61 -5.85 1.48
N ALA A 40 42.15 -4.66 1.08
CA ALA A 40 42.99 -3.58 0.56
C ALA A 40 42.80 -2.33 1.42
N SER A 41 43.81 -1.97 2.22
CA SER A 41 43.70 -0.84 3.14
C SER A 41 44.88 0.13 3.05
N ALA A 42 44.60 1.43 3.26
CA ALA A 42 45.60 2.47 3.44
C ALA A 42 45.28 3.37 4.65
N ASP A 43 46.01 3.16 5.75
CA ASP A 43 45.93 3.96 7.00
C ASP A 43 46.34 5.44 6.85
N SER A 44 46.86 5.83 5.68
CA SER A 44 47.15 7.22 5.32
C SER A 44 47.31 7.29 3.80
N GLY A 45 46.52 8.12 3.13
CA GLY A 45 46.49 8.19 1.68
C GLY A 45 45.33 7.41 1.05
N SER A 46 45.35 7.35 -0.28
CA SER A 46 44.29 6.77 -1.09
C SER A 46 44.55 5.30 -1.45
N VAL A 47 43.49 4.52 -1.61
CA VAL A 47 43.53 3.25 -2.36
C VAL A 47 43.12 3.52 -3.80
N VAL A 48 44.01 3.21 -4.75
CA VAL A 48 43.71 3.33 -6.19
C VAL A 48 43.88 1.96 -6.85
N ILE A 49 42.81 1.41 -7.41
CA ILE A 49 42.79 0.19 -8.21
C ILE A 49 42.41 0.59 -9.63
N GLY A 50 43.37 0.55 -10.55
CA GLY A 50 43.16 1.03 -11.92
C GLY A 50 42.34 0.10 -12.82
N GLY A 51 41.93 -1.06 -12.30
CA GLY A 51 41.04 -2.03 -12.95
C GLY A 51 39.95 -2.47 -11.98
N GLY A 52 39.30 -3.60 -12.26
CA GLY A 52 38.19 -4.12 -11.45
C GLY A 52 38.65 -4.92 -10.21
N VAL A 53 37.69 -5.20 -9.33
CA VAL A 53 37.86 -6.06 -8.16
C VAL A 53 36.86 -7.21 -8.25
N VAL A 54 37.35 -8.44 -8.17
CA VAL A 54 36.51 -9.65 -8.12
C VAL A 54 36.89 -10.50 -6.92
N VAL A 55 35.93 -10.83 -6.06
CA VAL A 55 36.10 -11.77 -4.95
C VAL A 55 34.99 -12.82 -5.04
N ALA A 56 35.34 -14.02 -5.46
CA ALA A 56 34.39 -15.10 -5.69
C ALA A 56 34.69 -16.33 -4.81
N ALA A 57 33.67 -16.87 -4.15
CA ALA A 57 33.73 -18.15 -3.46
C ALA A 57 32.65 -19.09 -3.98
N ASP A 58 33.04 -20.30 -4.34
CA ASP A 58 32.16 -21.33 -4.94
C ASP A 58 32.36 -22.63 -4.16
N ALA A 59 31.29 -23.18 -3.59
CA ALA A 59 31.31 -24.43 -2.85
C ALA A 59 30.23 -25.40 -3.35
N GLU A 60 30.66 -26.58 -3.80
CA GLU A 60 29.78 -27.66 -4.26
C GLU A 60 29.95 -28.90 -3.38
N SER A 61 28.88 -29.32 -2.69
CA SER A 61 28.78 -30.57 -1.95
C SER A 61 27.78 -31.49 -2.65
N ALA A 62 28.24 -32.60 -3.24
CA ALA A 62 27.38 -33.43 -4.08
C ALA A 62 27.53 -34.94 -3.82
N SER A 63 26.41 -35.66 -3.61
CA SER A 63 26.40 -37.12 -3.50
C SER A 63 27.29 -37.68 -2.38
N ASN A 64 27.38 -36.97 -1.25
CA ASN A 64 28.08 -37.45 -0.06
C ASN A 64 27.14 -38.28 0.81
N GLU A 65 27.64 -39.38 1.38
CA GLU A 65 26.93 -40.25 2.31
C GLU A 65 27.68 -40.26 3.64
N VAL A 66 27.01 -39.82 4.71
CA VAL A 66 27.55 -39.74 6.06
C VAL A 66 26.68 -40.56 7.00
N TYR A 67 27.28 -41.52 7.68
CA TYR A 67 26.59 -42.43 8.61
C TYR A 67 27.29 -42.47 9.96
N VAL A 68 26.57 -42.10 11.01
CA VAL A 68 27.04 -42.12 12.41
C VAL A 68 26.11 -42.99 13.24
N SER A 69 26.68 -44.03 13.88
CA SER A 69 25.89 -45.10 14.50
C SER A 69 25.54 -44.93 15.99
N ASP A 70 25.92 -43.81 16.62
CA ASP A 70 25.77 -43.54 18.06
C ASP A 70 25.82 -42.00 18.22
N TYR A 71 26.69 -41.45 19.09
CA TYR A 71 26.86 -40.01 19.32
C TYR A 71 27.77 -39.25 18.32
N GLY A 72 27.25 -38.23 17.67
CA GLY A 72 28.02 -37.18 17.00
C GLY A 72 27.38 -36.68 15.71
N ASP A 73 27.53 -35.39 15.45
CA ASP A 73 26.90 -34.69 14.34
C ASP A 73 27.35 -35.19 12.95
N ALA A 74 26.42 -35.26 12.00
CA ALA A 74 26.66 -35.69 10.62
C ALA A 74 26.46 -34.51 9.65
N TYR A 75 27.48 -34.21 8.83
CA TYR A 75 27.46 -33.06 7.92
C TYR A 75 27.81 -33.38 6.47
N ALA A 76 27.02 -32.87 5.53
CA ALA A 76 27.32 -32.96 4.11
C ALA A 76 27.03 -31.65 3.35
N SER A 77 27.30 -30.53 4.01
CA SER A 77 26.95 -29.18 3.54
C SER A 77 27.95 -28.55 2.56
N ALA A 78 27.46 -27.57 1.81
CA ALA A 78 28.26 -26.62 1.03
C ALA A 78 28.29 -25.25 1.72
N VAL A 79 29.48 -24.66 1.85
CA VAL A 79 29.69 -23.36 2.50
C VAL A 79 30.60 -22.50 1.62
N ALA A 80 30.06 -21.42 1.06
CA ALA A 80 30.80 -20.44 0.30
C ALA A 80 30.76 -19.08 0.99
N ARG A 81 31.93 -18.46 1.15
CA ARG A 81 32.03 -17.12 1.74
C ARG A 81 33.06 -16.26 1.01
N ALA A 82 32.61 -15.09 0.56
CA ALA A 82 33.42 -14.09 -0.11
C ALA A 82 33.39 -12.76 0.68
N ASP A 83 34.55 -12.30 1.14
CA ASP A 83 34.72 -11.04 1.86
C ASP A 83 35.63 -10.10 1.04
N GLY A 84 35.11 -8.96 0.58
CA GLY A 84 35.85 -7.89 -0.09
C GLY A 84 35.82 -6.60 0.72
N TYR A 85 36.95 -6.24 1.33
CA TYR A 85 37.09 -5.04 2.16
C TYR A 85 38.14 -4.08 1.60
N ILE A 86 37.70 -2.91 1.14
CA ILE A 86 38.55 -1.86 0.59
C ILE A 86 38.38 -0.61 1.45
N HIS A 87 39.48 -0.12 2.03
CA HIS A 87 39.44 1.00 2.96
C HIS A 87 40.59 1.99 2.73
N ALA A 88 40.30 3.28 2.76
CA ALA A 88 41.31 4.33 2.75
C ALA A 88 40.97 5.46 3.72
N ASP A 89 42.00 6.08 4.27
CA ASP A 89 41.84 7.33 5.03
C ASP A 89 41.45 8.50 4.11
N ASP A 90 42.08 8.61 2.94
CA ASP A 90 41.72 9.58 1.91
C ASP A 90 40.80 8.90 0.87
N ASP A 91 40.98 9.12 -0.43
CA ASP A 91 40.09 8.58 -1.46
C ASP A 91 40.22 7.06 -1.71
N VAL A 92 39.11 6.42 -2.11
CA VAL A 92 39.12 5.13 -2.80
C VAL A 92 38.73 5.35 -4.26
N VAL A 93 39.56 4.89 -5.19
CA VAL A 93 39.30 4.99 -6.64
C VAL A 93 39.45 3.62 -7.29
N ILE A 94 38.40 3.14 -7.95
CA ILE A 94 38.34 1.86 -8.66
C ILE A 94 37.93 2.13 -10.11
N GLY A 95 38.75 1.66 -11.06
CA GLY A 95 38.66 2.00 -12.48
C GLY A 95 37.76 1.09 -13.33
N ALA A 96 37.03 0.16 -12.70
CA ALA A 96 36.03 -0.71 -13.30
C ALA A 96 35.14 -1.28 -12.17
N ASP A 97 34.48 -2.40 -12.43
CA ASP A 97 33.50 -3.03 -11.53
C ASP A 97 34.13 -3.59 -10.24
N VAL A 98 33.31 -3.67 -9.20
CA VAL A 98 33.56 -4.38 -7.96
C VAL A 98 32.51 -5.48 -7.81
N GLU A 99 32.93 -6.74 -7.94
CA GLU A 99 32.06 -7.90 -7.90
C GLU A 99 32.46 -8.81 -6.72
N ILE A 100 31.54 -9.00 -5.78
CA ILE A 100 31.72 -9.92 -4.64
C ILE A 100 30.63 -10.97 -4.71
N SER A 101 31.00 -12.24 -4.95
CA SER A 101 30.04 -13.32 -5.16
C SER A 101 30.33 -14.55 -4.31
N ALA A 102 29.27 -15.15 -3.74
CA ALA A 102 29.35 -16.41 -3.01
C ALA A 102 28.24 -17.37 -3.44
N GLU A 103 28.61 -18.52 -3.99
CA GLU A 103 27.70 -19.54 -4.51
C GLU A 103 27.89 -20.86 -3.76
N ALA A 104 26.83 -21.39 -3.15
CA ALA A 104 26.84 -22.67 -2.44
C ALA A 104 25.78 -23.63 -3.01
N ASP A 105 26.22 -24.79 -3.49
CA ASP A 105 25.34 -25.87 -4.00
C ASP A 105 25.51 -27.13 -3.13
N SER A 106 24.44 -27.56 -2.48
CA SER A 106 24.36 -28.84 -1.77
C SER A 106 23.32 -29.73 -2.44
N SER A 107 23.77 -30.80 -3.11
CA SER A 107 22.86 -31.68 -3.85
C SER A 107 23.05 -33.18 -3.59
N ASN A 108 21.92 -33.89 -3.46
CA ASN A 108 21.88 -35.35 -3.33
C ASN A 108 22.76 -35.92 -2.20
N ASN A 109 22.96 -35.15 -1.13
CA ASN A 109 23.74 -35.58 0.00
C ASN A 109 22.84 -36.30 1.03
N SER A 110 23.39 -37.26 1.76
CA SER A 110 22.71 -38.00 2.82
C SER A 110 23.52 -37.93 4.10
N ALA A 111 22.91 -37.48 5.20
CA ALA A 111 23.47 -37.53 6.54
C ALA A 111 22.52 -38.29 7.47
N TYR A 112 23.06 -39.28 8.18
CA TYR A 112 22.34 -40.07 9.16
C TYR A 112 23.11 -40.13 10.47
N VAL A 113 22.43 -39.82 11.57
CA VAL A 113 22.90 -40.01 12.94
C VAL A 113 21.78 -40.57 13.80
N SER A 114 22.12 -41.39 14.80
CA SER A 114 21.12 -42.06 15.63
C SER A 114 20.83 -41.40 16.98
N SER A 115 21.55 -40.33 17.35
CA SER A 115 21.48 -39.74 18.70
C SER A 115 21.90 -38.26 18.80
N ASP A 116 22.09 -37.55 17.70
CA ASP A 116 22.51 -36.13 17.64
C ASP A 116 21.99 -35.51 16.30
N ASP A 117 22.66 -34.49 15.77
CA ASP A 117 22.21 -33.67 14.63
C ASP A 117 22.65 -34.17 13.25
N ALA A 118 21.77 -34.07 12.25
CA ALA A 118 22.10 -34.27 10.83
C ALA A 118 21.86 -32.99 10.01
N ILE A 119 22.91 -32.47 9.38
CA ILE A 119 22.85 -31.19 8.65
C ILE A 119 23.42 -31.35 7.23
N VAL A 120 22.58 -31.04 6.25
CA VAL A 120 22.87 -31.17 4.82
C VAL A 120 22.36 -29.94 4.07
N SER A 121 23.09 -28.84 4.18
CA SER A 121 22.59 -27.51 3.78
C SER A 121 23.53 -26.80 2.80
N ALA A 122 23.01 -25.78 2.13
CA ALA A 122 23.81 -24.81 1.38
C ALA A 122 23.85 -23.46 2.10
N TYR A 123 25.04 -22.87 2.21
CA TYR A 123 25.26 -21.60 2.89
C TYR A 123 26.19 -20.68 2.08
N GLY A 124 25.63 -19.66 1.44
CA GLY A 124 26.35 -18.66 0.65
C GLY A 124 26.37 -17.29 1.35
N VAL A 125 27.56 -16.70 1.53
CA VAL A 125 27.71 -15.37 2.16
C VAL A 125 28.66 -14.47 1.39
N ALA A 126 28.17 -13.33 0.91
CA ALA A 126 28.96 -12.30 0.26
C ALA A 126 28.96 -11.01 1.08
N TYR A 127 30.15 -10.47 1.37
CA TYR A 127 30.33 -9.20 2.06
C TYR A 127 31.24 -8.28 1.24
N GLY A 128 30.70 -7.18 0.73
CA GLY A 128 31.43 -6.13 0.03
C GLY A 128 31.41 -4.81 0.80
N ALA A 129 32.56 -4.20 1.02
CA ALA A 129 32.67 -2.89 1.64
C ALA A 129 33.75 -2.02 0.97
N VAL A 130 33.37 -0.82 0.55
CA VAL A 130 34.27 0.21 0.02
C VAL A 130 34.15 1.47 0.87
N ILE A 131 35.21 1.82 1.59
CA ILE A 131 35.15 2.82 2.66
C ILE A 131 36.25 3.87 2.48
N SER A 132 35.85 5.14 2.51
CA SER A 132 36.73 6.29 2.61
C SER A 132 36.42 7.09 3.87
N SER A 133 37.38 7.21 4.79
CA SER A 133 37.14 7.86 6.09
C SER A 133 37.20 9.39 6.07
N ASN A 134 37.89 10.00 5.10
CA ASN A 134 37.97 11.46 4.95
C ASN A 134 37.90 11.95 3.49
N GLY A 135 37.75 11.02 2.54
CA GLY A 135 37.81 11.28 1.10
C GLY A 135 36.53 10.89 0.38
N ASN A 136 36.66 10.66 -0.92
CA ASN A 136 35.59 10.18 -1.80
C ASN A 136 35.74 8.68 -2.05
N VAL A 137 34.62 8.04 -2.39
CA VAL A 137 34.64 6.76 -3.11
C VAL A 137 34.24 7.02 -4.56
N SER A 138 35.07 6.57 -5.51
CA SER A 138 34.79 6.64 -6.93
C SER A 138 35.01 5.27 -7.56
N ILE A 139 33.94 4.67 -8.06
CA ILE A 139 33.94 3.42 -8.82
C ILE A 139 33.42 3.79 -10.21
N THR A 140 34.21 3.55 -11.25
CA THR A 140 33.77 3.94 -12.62
C THR A 140 32.88 2.91 -13.29
N GLY A 141 32.71 1.74 -12.66
CA GLY A 141 31.80 0.67 -13.05
C GLY A 141 30.83 0.34 -11.93
N ASP A 142 30.25 -0.86 -11.98
CA ASP A 142 29.22 -1.29 -11.04
C ASP A 142 29.80 -1.78 -9.71
N PHE A 143 29.01 -1.65 -8.64
CA PHE A 143 29.27 -2.30 -7.36
C PHE A 143 28.22 -3.38 -7.10
N GLU A 144 28.64 -4.63 -7.19
CA GLU A 144 27.79 -5.82 -7.11
C GLU A 144 28.19 -6.72 -5.95
N VAL A 145 27.22 -7.09 -5.11
CA VAL A 145 27.38 -8.09 -4.06
C VAL A 145 26.26 -9.12 -4.17
N ALA A 146 26.60 -10.35 -4.53
CA ALA A 146 25.65 -11.41 -4.79
C ALA A 146 25.94 -12.65 -3.93
N ALA A 147 24.91 -13.22 -3.31
CA ALA A 147 24.99 -14.50 -2.64
C ALA A 147 23.91 -15.44 -3.16
N SER A 148 24.27 -16.69 -3.48
CA SER A 148 23.32 -17.73 -3.86
C SER A 148 23.54 -19.01 -3.04
N ALA A 149 22.45 -19.70 -2.71
CA ALA A 149 22.47 -20.99 -2.04
C ALA A 149 21.38 -21.92 -2.60
N ASP A 150 21.75 -23.09 -3.10
CA ASP A 150 20.83 -24.13 -3.58
C ASP A 150 21.03 -25.41 -2.75
N ALA A 151 19.96 -25.87 -2.10
CA ALA A 151 19.90 -27.16 -1.43
C ALA A 151 18.86 -28.05 -2.12
N THR A 152 19.30 -29.05 -2.88
CA THR A 152 18.40 -29.87 -3.69
C THR A 152 18.57 -31.38 -3.45
N GLY A 153 17.47 -32.07 -3.14
CA GLY A 153 17.45 -33.52 -3.04
C GLY A 153 18.28 -34.11 -1.90
N ASN A 154 18.50 -33.33 -0.84
CA ASN A 154 19.28 -33.78 0.32
C ASN A 154 18.42 -34.58 1.30
N GLU A 155 19.06 -35.50 2.02
CA GLU A 155 18.43 -36.34 3.06
C GLU A 155 19.16 -36.14 4.40
N ALA A 156 18.43 -35.66 5.41
CA ALA A 156 18.95 -35.48 6.77
C ALA A 156 18.10 -36.29 7.77
N TYR A 157 18.76 -37.18 8.52
CA TYR A 157 18.14 -38.01 9.56
C TYR A 157 18.89 -37.80 10.89
N GLY A 158 18.28 -37.03 11.78
CA GLY A 158 18.76 -36.74 13.13
C GLY A 158 17.94 -37.47 14.21
N ASP A 159 18.44 -37.48 15.43
CA ASP A 159 17.63 -37.80 16.64
C ASP A 159 17.18 -36.49 17.26
N ASP A 160 18.09 -35.54 17.49
CA ASP A 160 17.74 -34.21 18.03
C ASP A 160 17.29 -33.28 16.89
N ASP A 161 18.22 -32.84 16.03
CA ASP A 161 17.93 -31.91 14.93
C ASP A 161 18.21 -32.50 13.53
N ALA A 162 17.37 -32.13 12.55
CA ALA A 162 17.65 -32.41 11.13
C ALA A 162 17.40 -31.20 10.23
N ALA A 163 18.42 -30.83 9.44
CA ALA A 163 18.36 -29.67 8.55
C ALA A 163 18.80 -29.99 7.12
N ALA A 164 17.99 -29.57 6.14
CA ALA A 164 18.26 -29.74 4.72
C ALA A 164 17.95 -28.49 3.87
N GLY A 165 18.07 -27.30 4.47
CA GLY A 165 17.71 -26.02 3.85
C GLY A 165 18.85 -25.29 3.14
N ALA A 166 18.53 -24.10 2.63
CA ALA A 166 19.46 -23.19 1.98
C ALA A 166 19.43 -21.79 2.61
N THR A 167 20.59 -21.14 2.72
CA THR A 167 20.67 -19.74 3.17
C THR A 167 21.68 -18.94 2.35
N ALA A 168 21.22 -17.81 1.82
CA ALA A 168 22.04 -16.83 1.11
C ALA A 168 22.03 -15.48 1.83
N VAL A 169 23.21 -14.87 1.99
CA VAL A 169 23.35 -13.58 2.66
C VAL A 169 24.30 -12.65 1.89
N ALA A 170 23.80 -11.51 1.46
CA ALA A 170 24.57 -10.48 0.76
C ALA A 170 24.58 -9.16 1.55
N PHE A 171 25.77 -8.63 1.82
CA PHE A 171 25.99 -7.35 2.49
C PHE A 171 26.85 -6.43 1.62
N GLY A 172 26.29 -5.34 1.09
CA GLY A 172 27.00 -4.41 0.21
C GLY A 172 27.03 -2.98 0.76
N ASN A 173 28.21 -2.46 1.07
CA ASN A 173 28.37 -1.14 1.66
C ASN A 173 29.35 -0.26 0.87
N ILE A 174 28.94 0.98 0.57
CA ILE A 174 29.80 2.06 0.10
C ILE A 174 29.69 3.22 1.07
N LEU A 175 30.78 3.57 1.76
CA LEU A 175 30.80 4.67 2.72
C LEU A 175 31.88 5.67 2.34
N ALA A 176 31.51 6.94 2.18
CA ALA A 176 32.44 8.03 1.96
C ALA A 176 32.17 9.18 2.94
N TYR A 177 33.24 9.85 3.38
CA TYR A 177 33.11 11.08 4.14
C TYR A 177 32.59 12.23 3.27
N ASN A 178 33.13 12.36 2.05
CA ASN A 178 32.73 13.43 1.12
C ASN A 178 31.67 12.93 0.15
N SER A 179 32.03 12.19 -0.90
CA SER A 179 31.08 11.82 -1.95
C SER A 179 31.28 10.40 -2.44
N VAL A 180 30.18 9.80 -2.89
CA VAL A 180 30.17 8.51 -3.59
C VAL A 180 29.80 8.78 -5.05
N VAL A 181 30.62 8.26 -5.96
CA VAL A 181 30.33 8.22 -7.40
C VAL A 181 30.49 6.79 -7.88
N VAL A 182 29.45 6.22 -8.46
CA VAL A 182 29.38 4.83 -8.92
C VAL A 182 28.59 4.75 -10.23
N GLU A 183 28.78 3.71 -11.05
CA GLU A 183 27.89 3.47 -12.20
C GLU A 183 26.53 2.97 -11.70
N GLY A 184 26.43 1.71 -11.28
CA GLY A 184 25.27 1.15 -10.58
C GLY A 184 25.62 0.44 -9.27
N VAL A 185 24.59 0.12 -8.48
CA VAL A 185 24.73 -0.64 -7.23
C VAL A 185 23.71 -1.77 -7.22
N SER A 186 24.17 -3.00 -6.99
CA SER A 186 23.31 -4.18 -6.88
C SER A 186 23.70 -5.02 -5.69
N VAL A 187 22.76 -5.33 -4.81
CA VAL A 187 22.94 -6.29 -3.72
C VAL A 187 21.83 -7.33 -3.76
N THR A 188 22.20 -8.57 -4.07
CA THR A 188 21.24 -9.66 -4.32
C THR A 188 21.53 -10.88 -3.45
N ALA A 189 20.48 -11.51 -2.94
CA ALA A 189 20.57 -12.78 -2.23
C ALA A 189 19.48 -13.74 -2.72
N ASP A 190 19.88 -14.93 -3.18
CA ASP A 190 18.97 -15.94 -3.73
C ASP A 190 19.14 -17.28 -3.00
N ALA A 191 18.07 -17.82 -2.40
CA ALA A 191 18.11 -19.09 -1.71
C ALA A 191 17.01 -20.04 -2.22
N ALA A 192 17.38 -21.27 -2.57
CA ALA A 192 16.44 -22.30 -3.02
C ALA A 192 16.64 -23.59 -2.22
N ALA A 193 15.56 -24.14 -1.66
CA ALA A 193 15.54 -25.44 -1.00
C ALA A 193 14.49 -26.32 -1.65
N SER A 194 14.90 -27.33 -2.41
CA SER A 194 13.98 -28.15 -3.20
C SER A 194 14.13 -29.65 -3.00
N SER A 195 12.99 -30.37 -2.97
CA SER A 195 12.97 -31.84 -2.92
C SER A 195 13.78 -32.46 -1.78
N ASN A 196 14.00 -31.74 -0.68
CA ASN A 196 14.77 -32.24 0.44
C ASN A 196 13.91 -33.12 1.36
N PHE A 197 14.56 -34.02 2.08
CA PHE A 197 13.98 -34.83 3.14
C PHE A 197 14.70 -34.53 4.46
N ALA A 198 13.96 -34.20 5.51
CA ALA A 198 14.50 -34.03 6.85
C ALA A 198 13.62 -34.72 7.90
N SER A 199 14.23 -35.41 8.87
CA SER A 199 13.52 -36.06 9.96
C SER A 199 14.35 -36.13 11.25
N ALA A 200 13.74 -35.74 12.38
CA ALA A 200 14.31 -35.86 13.73
C ALA A 200 13.19 -35.89 14.79
N ASP A 201 13.55 -36.03 16.07
CA ASP A 201 12.61 -36.03 17.20
C ASP A 201 12.30 -34.60 17.70
N ASP A 202 13.24 -33.64 17.68
CA ASP A 202 13.04 -32.28 18.23
C ASP A 202 12.80 -31.24 17.13
N PHE A 203 13.84 -30.69 16.48
CA PHE A 203 13.68 -29.61 15.51
C PHE A 203 14.05 -30.01 14.08
N VAL A 204 13.13 -29.81 13.13
CA VAL A 204 13.32 -30.21 11.74
C VAL A 204 13.06 -29.05 10.78
N ASN A 205 14.05 -28.74 9.93
CA ASN A 205 13.97 -27.61 9.00
C ASN A 205 14.50 -27.96 7.60
N ALA A 206 13.66 -27.79 6.58
CA ALA A 206 14.07 -27.84 5.17
C ALA A 206 13.50 -26.63 4.40
N GLY A 207 13.70 -25.44 4.94
CA GLY A 207 13.31 -24.16 4.35
C GLY A 207 14.45 -23.44 3.60
N ALA A 208 14.10 -22.32 2.97
CA ALA A 208 15.01 -21.41 2.29
C ALA A 208 14.99 -20.02 2.95
N GLY A 209 16.16 -19.37 3.02
CA GLY A 209 16.27 -18.02 3.56
C GLY A 209 17.27 -17.16 2.79
N ALA A 210 16.82 -16.01 2.30
CA ALA A 210 17.64 -15.02 1.60
C ALA A 210 17.62 -13.68 2.34
N LEU A 211 18.81 -13.12 2.55
CA LEU A 211 18.99 -11.83 3.22
C LEU A 211 19.91 -10.93 2.37
N ALA A 212 19.37 -9.83 1.84
CA ALA A 212 20.13 -8.79 1.17
C ALA A 212 20.10 -7.49 1.96
N TYR A 213 21.27 -6.93 2.26
CA TYR A 213 21.39 -5.65 2.94
C TYR A 213 22.41 -4.77 2.24
N GLY A 214 22.06 -3.51 1.98
CA GLY A 214 23.05 -2.56 1.52
C GLY A 214 22.86 -1.12 1.97
N LEU A 215 23.99 -0.40 1.97
CA LEU A 215 24.12 0.98 2.40
C LEU A 215 25.08 1.73 1.47
N VAL A 216 24.60 2.79 0.84
CA VAL A 216 25.39 3.77 0.11
C VAL A 216 25.30 5.09 0.86
N LEU A 217 26.40 5.54 1.45
CA LEU A 217 26.44 6.69 2.34
C LEU A 217 27.53 7.70 1.96
N ALA A 218 27.14 8.96 1.84
CA ALA A 218 28.04 10.11 1.83
C ALA A 218 27.76 11.02 3.04
N GLU A 219 28.67 11.10 4.01
CA GLU A 219 28.41 11.80 5.29
C GLU A 219 28.29 13.32 5.16
N HIS A 220 29.02 13.94 4.23
CA HIS A 220 29.08 15.41 4.07
C HIS A 220 29.01 15.90 2.62
N GLY A 221 28.64 15.03 1.70
CA GLY A 221 28.51 15.38 0.29
C GLY A 221 27.45 14.52 -0.37
N SER A 222 27.60 14.26 -1.66
CA SER A 222 26.55 13.63 -2.46
C SER A 222 26.81 12.17 -2.75
N VAL A 223 25.71 11.45 -3.02
CA VAL A 223 25.74 10.16 -3.71
C VAL A 223 25.30 10.39 -5.15
N THR A 224 26.08 9.89 -6.11
CA THR A 224 25.73 9.90 -7.54
C THR A 224 25.92 8.51 -8.13
N ALA A 225 24.84 7.94 -8.65
CA ALA A 225 24.83 6.71 -9.45
C ALA A 225 24.39 7.07 -10.88
N SER A 226 25.16 6.70 -11.90
CA SER A 226 24.80 6.97 -13.31
C SER A 226 23.92 5.89 -13.95
N GLY A 227 23.70 4.78 -13.24
CA GLY A 227 22.83 3.67 -13.59
C GLY A 227 21.93 3.31 -12.42
N ASP A 228 21.48 2.05 -12.39
CA ASP A 228 20.46 1.58 -11.46
C ASP A 228 21.04 1.31 -10.06
N VAL A 229 20.19 1.47 -9.06
CA VAL A 229 20.47 1.10 -7.66
C VAL A 229 19.40 0.14 -7.18
N GLY A 230 19.77 -1.10 -6.88
CA GLY A 230 18.84 -2.18 -6.56
C GLY A 230 19.26 -3.05 -5.39
N PHE A 231 18.27 -3.44 -4.58
CA PHE A 231 18.44 -4.40 -3.49
C PHE A 231 17.35 -5.46 -3.56
N SER A 232 17.71 -6.73 -3.70
CA SER A 232 16.73 -7.81 -3.84
C SER A 232 17.08 -9.06 -3.03
N ALA A 233 16.06 -9.74 -2.52
CA ALA A 233 16.22 -11.03 -1.85
C ALA A 233 15.11 -12.00 -2.27
N ALA A 234 15.46 -13.17 -2.80
CA ALA A 234 14.49 -14.18 -3.21
C ALA A 234 14.71 -15.51 -2.49
N ALA A 235 13.65 -16.10 -1.95
CA ALA A 235 13.68 -17.40 -1.32
C ALA A 235 12.60 -18.34 -1.88
N ASP A 236 12.97 -19.56 -2.25
CA ASP A 236 12.05 -20.60 -2.74
C ASP A 236 12.24 -21.91 -1.95
N ALA A 237 11.18 -22.38 -1.29
CA ALA A 237 11.13 -23.65 -0.57
C ALA A 237 10.07 -24.56 -1.21
N ASN A 238 10.51 -25.56 -1.99
CA ASN A 238 9.63 -26.33 -2.85
C ASN A 238 9.73 -27.85 -2.66
N SER A 239 8.59 -28.54 -2.57
CA SER A 239 8.54 -30.02 -2.61
C SER A 239 9.37 -30.71 -1.52
N ASN A 240 9.62 -30.04 -0.40
CA ASN A 240 10.36 -30.63 0.72
C ASN A 240 9.44 -31.55 1.53
N THR A 241 10.00 -32.60 2.11
CA THR A 241 9.31 -33.53 3.01
C THR A 241 9.97 -33.50 4.39
N ILE A 242 9.20 -33.15 5.40
CA ILE A 242 9.67 -32.92 6.77
C ILE A 242 8.85 -33.74 7.75
N HIS A 243 9.51 -34.41 8.68
CA HIS A 243 8.86 -35.22 9.71
C HIS A 243 9.52 -35.00 11.09
N SER A 244 8.76 -34.46 12.05
CA SER A 244 9.15 -34.40 13.47
C SER A 244 8.27 -35.30 14.34
N GLU A 245 8.88 -36.04 15.28
CA GLU A 245 8.16 -36.95 16.22
C GLU A 245 7.82 -36.36 17.60
N TYR A 246 8.47 -35.26 18.02
CA TYR A 246 8.24 -34.59 19.32
C TYR A 246 8.57 -33.09 19.33
N GLY A 247 8.63 -32.43 18.17
CA GLY A 247 8.91 -30.98 18.11
C GLY A 247 8.54 -30.32 16.78
N ALA A 248 9.12 -29.15 16.51
CA ALA A 248 8.68 -28.27 15.43
C ALA A 248 9.22 -28.65 14.04
N ALA A 249 8.39 -28.51 13.01
CA ALA A 249 8.72 -28.82 11.63
C ALA A 249 8.46 -27.63 10.69
N HIS A 250 9.47 -27.19 9.91
CA HIS A 250 9.35 -26.00 9.06
C HIS A 250 9.91 -26.16 7.64
N ALA A 251 9.09 -25.86 6.63
CA ALA A 251 9.44 -25.80 5.21
C ALA A 251 9.11 -24.43 4.60
N GLY A 252 9.55 -23.35 5.26
CA GLY A 252 9.24 -21.99 4.84
C GLY A 252 10.28 -21.34 3.94
N ALA A 253 9.89 -20.24 3.29
CA ALA A 253 10.76 -19.35 2.54
C ALA A 253 10.76 -17.95 3.16
N ILE A 254 11.93 -17.34 3.32
CA ILE A 254 12.09 -15.97 3.84
C ILE A 254 12.97 -15.16 2.91
N GLY A 255 12.40 -14.17 2.21
CA GLY A 255 13.13 -13.16 1.46
C GLY A 255 13.14 -11.83 2.24
N TYR A 256 14.32 -11.34 2.63
CA TYR A 256 14.46 -10.07 3.33
C TYR A 256 15.45 -9.18 2.60
N SER A 257 14.98 -8.05 2.06
CA SER A 257 15.82 -7.02 1.46
C SER A 257 15.72 -5.71 2.23
N ARG A 258 16.88 -5.07 2.42
CA ARG A 258 16.95 -3.76 3.07
C ARG A 258 18.04 -2.89 2.47
N GLY A 259 17.67 -1.77 1.86
CA GLY A 259 18.58 -0.86 1.18
C GLY A 259 18.47 0.59 1.66
N PHE A 260 19.61 1.25 1.80
CA PHE A 260 19.69 2.68 2.13
C PHE A 260 20.63 3.40 1.18
N VAL A 261 20.16 4.52 0.62
CA VAL A 261 20.97 5.48 -0.13
C VAL A 261 20.86 6.82 0.58
N THR A 262 21.93 7.30 1.19
CA THR A 262 21.87 8.49 2.05
C THR A 262 23.05 9.42 1.79
N ALA A 263 22.76 10.72 1.76
CA ALA A 263 23.74 11.77 1.54
C ALA A 263 23.41 13.00 2.35
N ASP A 264 24.39 13.84 2.65
CA ASP A 264 24.12 15.15 3.25
C ASP A 264 23.59 16.12 2.19
N THR A 265 24.35 16.30 1.11
CA THR A 265 24.08 17.37 0.14
C THR A 265 23.21 16.96 -1.04
N GLY A 266 22.80 15.69 -1.12
CA GLY A 266 21.92 15.21 -2.20
C GLY A 266 22.20 13.80 -2.70
N VAL A 267 21.14 13.13 -3.16
CA VAL A 267 21.17 11.83 -3.83
C VAL A 267 20.75 12.01 -5.27
N THR A 268 21.54 11.50 -6.22
CA THR A 268 21.19 11.47 -7.64
C THR A 268 21.41 10.08 -8.20
N ILE A 269 20.36 9.49 -8.76
CA ILE A 269 20.37 8.21 -9.45
C ILE A 269 19.84 8.48 -10.85
N ASP A 270 20.67 8.34 -11.88
CA ASP A 270 20.25 8.61 -13.26
C ASP A 270 19.32 7.49 -13.82
N GLY A 271 19.44 6.27 -13.28
CA GLY A 271 18.61 5.10 -13.61
C GLY A 271 17.47 4.87 -12.60
N ASP A 272 17.13 3.59 -12.42
CA ASP A 272 16.05 3.16 -11.54
C ASP A 272 16.53 2.97 -10.09
N LEU A 273 15.64 3.18 -9.12
CA LEU A 273 15.82 2.81 -7.72
C LEU A 273 14.86 1.67 -7.38
N SER A 274 15.36 0.51 -6.94
CA SER A 274 14.52 -0.67 -6.69
C SER A 274 14.81 -1.39 -5.38
N PHE A 275 13.73 -1.83 -4.72
CA PHE A 275 13.76 -2.68 -3.53
C PHE A 275 12.77 -3.83 -3.72
N GLY A 276 13.26 -5.07 -3.71
CA GLY A 276 12.44 -6.24 -3.98
C GLY A 276 12.64 -7.36 -2.96
N ALA A 277 11.58 -8.08 -2.60
CA ALA A 277 11.70 -9.31 -1.84
C ALA A 277 10.65 -10.32 -2.33
N ASP A 278 11.10 -11.56 -2.57
CA ASP A 278 10.26 -12.65 -3.04
C ASP A 278 10.38 -13.85 -2.09
N ALA A 279 9.26 -14.47 -1.73
CA ALA A 279 9.25 -15.66 -0.88
C ALA A 279 8.16 -16.66 -1.28
N THR A 280 8.57 -17.83 -1.78
CA THR A 280 7.65 -18.90 -2.21
C THR A 280 7.84 -20.16 -1.36
N ALA A 281 6.78 -20.64 -0.71
CA ALA A 281 6.76 -21.96 -0.07
C ALA A 281 5.70 -22.84 -0.75
N ALA A 282 6.13 -23.79 -1.58
CA ALA A 282 5.22 -24.54 -2.46
C ALA A 282 5.37 -26.06 -2.34
N ASP A 283 4.22 -26.75 -2.41
CA ASP A 283 4.13 -28.20 -2.58
C ASP A 283 4.91 -29.01 -1.51
N ASN A 284 5.15 -28.43 -0.32
CA ASN A 284 5.86 -29.07 0.78
C ASN A 284 4.94 -30.02 1.56
N VAL A 285 5.52 -31.04 2.17
CA VAL A 285 4.86 -31.98 3.08
C VAL A 285 5.51 -31.85 4.45
N VAL A 286 4.78 -31.36 5.44
CA VAL A 286 5.30 -31.07 6.79
C VAL A 286 4.45 -31.80 7.81
N MET A 287 5.06 -32.67 8.61
CA MET A 287 4.39 -33.44 9.65
C MET A 287 5.10 -33.24 11.00
N ALA A 288 4.35 -32.88 12.04
CA ALA A 288 4.82 -32.80 13.42
C ALA A 288 3.86 -33.54 14.36
N TYR A 289 4.34 -34.59 15.02
CA TYR A 289 3.54 -35.40 15.95
C TYR A 289 4.05 -35.19 17.38
N GLY A 290 3.17 -35.18 18.39
CA GLY A 290 3.51 -34.99 19.80
C GLY A 290 2.80 -33.81 20.50
N ILE A 291 3.03 -33.66 21.82
CA ILE A 291 2.32 -32.65 22.64
C ILE A 291 3.12 -31.36 22.67
N GLY A 292 2.62 -30.29 22.04
CA GLY A 292 3.30 -28.99 21.99
C GLY A 292 3.84 -28.60 20.62
N ASP A 293 3.50 -29.37 19.57
CA ASP A 293 4.27 -29.38 18.33
C ASP A 293 3.59 -28.61 17.20
N ASP A 294 4.39 -27.78 16.54
CA ASP A 294 3.98 -26.85 15.49
C ASP A 294 4.55 -27.29 14.13
N ALA A 295 3.71 -27.27 13.09
CA ALA A 295 4.13 -27.48 11.70
C ALA A 295 3.85 -26.24 10.84
N GLY A 296 4.81 -25.83 10.01
CA GLY A 296 4.69 -24.60 9.22
C GLY A 296 5.31 -24.64 7.82
N ALA A 297 4.59 -24.12 6.83
CA ALA A 297 5.09 -23.84 5.48
C ALA A 297 4.74 -22.39 5.09
N ASN A 298 5.53 -21.44 5.60
CA ASN A 298 5.26 -20.01 5.45
C ASN A 298 6.14 -19.36 4.37
N GLY A 299 5.59 -18.40 3.64
CA GLY A 299 6.33 -17.47 2.77
C GLY A 299 6.35 -16.08 3.41
N LEU A 300 7.54 -15.51 3.63
CA LEU A 300 7.72 -14.17 4.18
C LEU A 300 8.64 -13.34 3.29
N ALA A 301 8.09 -12.34 2.60
CA ALA A 301 8.81 -11.35 1.83
C ALA A 301 8.79 -9.99 2.54
N VAL A 302 9.96 -9.42 2.80
CA VAL A 302 10.11 -8.10 3.43
C VAL A 302 11.08 -7.25 2.61
N ALA A 303 10.58 -6.17 2.02
CA ALA A 303 11.38 -5.18 1.30
C ALA A 303 11.33 -3.82 2.00
N ILE A 304 12.48 -3.30 2.41
CA ILE A 304 12.59 -1.99 3.07
C ILE A 304 13.62 -1.13 2.36
N GLY A 305 13.17 -0.02 1.79
CA GLY A 305 14.02 0.90 1.03
C GLY A 305 13.95 2.34 1.52
N MET A 306 15.08 3.03 1.50
CA MET A 306 15.11 4.48 1.76
C MET A 306 16.15 5.19 0.90
N ALA A 307 15.76 6.31 0.29
CA ALA A 307 16.67 7.29 -0.27
C ALA A 307 16.51 8.62 0.46
N SER A 308 17.61 9.21 0.94
CA SER A 308 17.54 10.40 1.79
C SER A 308 18.66 11.41 1.57
N ALA A 309 18.30 12.69 1.53
CA ALA A 309 19.21 13.82 1.57
C ALA A 309 18.85 14.76 2.73
N SER A 310 19.80 15.10 3.60
CA SER A 310 19.55 15.94 4.79
C SER A 310 19.68 17.45 4.58
N ASP A 311 20.36 17.90 3.52
CA ASP A 311 20.58 19.31 3.16
C ASP A 311 20.61 19.45 1.62
N GLY A 312 19.76 18.68 0.93
CA GLY A 312 19.69 18.67 -0.52
C GLY A 312 18.51 17.88 -1.09
N SER A 313 18.54 17.66 -2.40
CA SER A 313 17.48 16.97 -3.15
C SER A 313 17.70 15.46 -3.27
N VAL A 314 16.62 14.73 -3.49
CA VAL A 314 16.65 13.34 -3.99
C VAL A 314 16.15 13.36 -5.44
N VAL A 315 16.99 12.91 -6.36
CA VAL A 315 16.69 12.87 -7.80
C VAL A 315 16.83 11.45 -8.32
N ILE A 316 15.76 10.91 -8.89
CA ILE A 316 15.70 9.60 -9.54
C ILE A 316 15.32 9.84 -11.00
N GLY A 317 16.18 9.47 -11.93
CA GLY A 317 16.00 9.72 -13.36
C GLY A 317 15.03 8.74 -14.03
N GLY A 318 15.01 7.50 -13.55
CA GLY A 318 14.07 6.46 -13.95
C GLY A 318 12.94 6.24 -12.93
N ASP A 319 12.58 4.98 -12.74
CA ASP A 319 11.48 4.56 -11.87
C ASP A 319 11.96 4.34 -10.42
N ALA A 320 11.08 4.58 -9.46
CA ALA A 320 11.26 4.20 -8.05
C ALA A 320 10.32 3.04 -7.71
N MET A 321 10.87 1.84 -7.49
CA MET A 321 10.12 0.59 -7.42
C MET A 321 10.26 -0.13 -6.07
N LEU A 322 9.13 -0.58 -5.53
CA LEU A 322 9.01 -1.44 -4.36
C LEU A 322 8.23 -2.71 -4.73
N SER A 323 8.80 -3.89 -4.48
CA SER A 323 8.07 -5.16 -4.58
C SER A 323 8.23 -6.02 -3.32
N ALA A 324 7.14 -6.64 -2.87
CA ALA A 324 7.14 -7.63 -1.80
C ALA A 324 6.14 -8.76 -2.10
N ASP A 325 6.59 -9.78 -2.83
CA ASP A 325 5.77 -10.90 -3.30
C ASP A 325 5.94 -12.13 -2.40
N ALA A 326 4.84 -12.71 -1.93
CA ALA A 326 4.87 -13.88 -1.07
C ALA A 326 3.80 -14.91 -1.46
N GLU A 327 4.20 -16.15 -1.68
CA GLU A 327 3.29 -17.24 -2.05
C GLU A 327 3.45 -18.44 -1.09
N THR A 328 2.34 -18.99 -0.63
CA THR A 328 2.26 -20.35 -0.10
C THR A 328 1.25 -21.15 -0.88
N ARG A 329 1.68 -22.23 -1.54
CA ARG A 329 0.78 -22.99 -2.41
C ARG A 329 0.94 -24.48 -2.33
N GLY A 330 -0.18 -25.22 -2.24
CA GLY A 330 -0.18 -26.67 -2.41
C GLY A 330 0.52 -27.44 -1.29
N ASN A 331 0.80 -26.81 -0.15
CA ASN A 331 1.46 -27.46 0.97
C ASN A 331 0.49 -28.39 1.70
N SER A 332 1.00 -29.51 2.22
CA SER A 332 0.31 -30.42 3.13
C SER A 332 0.99 -30.32 4.50
N VAL A 333 0.29 -29.77 5.48
CA VAL A 333 0.82 -29.47 6.82
C VAL A 333 -0.06 -30.17 7.86
N GLU A 334 0.51 -31.10 8.60
CA GLU A 334 -0.17 -31.87 9.65
C GLU A 334 0.55 -31.67 10.99
N ALA A 335 -0.19 -31.30 12.03
CA ALA A 335 0.34 -31.12 13.37
C ALA A 335 -0.61 -31.62 14.46
N ASP A 336 -0.05 -32.18 15.54
CA ASP A 336 -0.81 -32.56 16.74
C ASP A 336 -1.31 -31.33 17.53
N GLU A 337 -0.75 -30.13 17.40
CA GLU A 337 -1.29 -28.90 17.99
C GLU A 337 -1.66 -27.87 16.92
N ASP A 338 -0.68 -27.14 16.40
CA ASP A 338 -0.92 -26.03 15.47
C ASP A 338 -0.23 -26.24 14.11
N ALA A 339 -0.99 -26.07 13.03
CA ALA A 339 -0.55 -26.20 11.65
C ALA A 339 -0.77 -24.88 10.89
N PHE A 340 0.25 -24.40 10.16
CA PHE A 340 0.23 -23.10 9.49
C PHE A 340 0.77 -23.15 8.06
N ALA A 341 0.09 -22.45 7.15
CA ALA A 341 0.59 -22.16 5.80
C ALA A 341 0.23 -20.72 5.43
N ASN A 342 1.10 -19.77 5.82
CA ASN A 342 0.83 -18.34 5.70
C ASN A 342 1.78 -17.63 4.73
N ALA A 343 1.23 -16.70 3.94
CA ALA A 343 1.98 -15.79 3.09
C ALA A 343 1.97 -14.36 3.69
N TYR A 344 3.13 -13.73 3.76
CA TYR A 344 3.32 -12.38 4.28
C TYR A 344 4.18 -11.56 3.30
N GLY A 345 3.62 -10.54 2.68
CA GLY A 345 4.35 -9.56 1.86
C GLY A 345 4.34 -8.20 2.56
N ILE A 346 5.52 -7.67 2.90
CA ILE A 346 5.68 -6.39 3.59
C ILE A 346 6.67 -5.52 2.82
N GLY A 347 6.18 -4.43 2.23
CA GLY A 347 6.98 -3.43 1.52
C GLY A 347 6.92 -2.07 2.21
N VAL A 348 8.07 -1.42 2.39
CA VAL A 348 8.16 -0.03 2.86
C VAL A 348 9.20 0.72 2.04
N MET A 349 8.81 1.84 1.42
CA MET A 349 9.72 2.78 0.75
C MET A 349 9.57 4.17 1.35
N GLY A 350 10.70 4.81 1.68
CA GLY A 350 10.76 6.20 2.10
C GLY A 350 11.71 7.02 1.23
N LEU A 351 11.22 8.10 0.63
CA LEU A 351 12.04 9.11 -0.05
C LEU A 351 11.99 10.39 0.77
N HIS A 352 13.15 10.91 1.19
CA HIS A 352 13.22 12.09 2.05
C HIS A 352 14.24 13.10 1.55
N ALA A 353 13.86 14.36 1.42
CA ALA A 353 14.77 15.42 1.02
C ALA A 353 14.53 16.68 1.87
N GLN A 354 15.60 17.46 2.10
CA GLN A 354 15.45 18.81 2.61
C GLN A 354 14.87 19.73 1.51
N ASP A 355 15.45 19.64 0.31
CA ASP A 355 15.01 20.39 -0.85
C ASP A 355 13.96 19.57 -1.63
N ASP A 356 14.11 19.43 -2.94
CA ASP A 356 13.14 18.74 -3.79
C ASP A 356 13.32 17.21 -3.84
N ILE A 357 12.21 16.50 -4.05
CA ILE A 357 12.17 15.11 -4.54
C ILE A 357 11.70 15.13 -5.99
N LEU A 358 12.52 14.62 -6.91
CA LEU A 358 12.20 14.52 -8.33
C LEU A 358 12.30 13.07 -8.82
N ILE A 359 11.21 12.57 -9.41
CA ILE A 359 11.15 11.25 -10.04
C ILE A 359 10.81 11.43 -11.53
N GLY A 360 11.78 11.07 -12.38
CA GLY A 360 11.74 11.19 -13.84
C GLY A 360 10.91 10.11 -14.53
N GLY A 361 10.63 9.00 -13.84
CA GLY A 361 9.72 7.93 -14.25
C GLY A 361 8.53 7.78 -13.31
N ASP A 362 8.12 6.54 -13.09
CA ASP A 362 7.00 6.17 -12.23
C ASP A 362 7.43 5.91 -10.78
N LEU A 363 6.52 6.12 -9.83
CA LEU A 363 6.67 5.69 -8.42
C LEU A 363 5.75 4.49 -8.21
N LEU A 364 6.34 3.30 -8.17
CA LEU A 364 5.63 2.02 -8.23
C LEU A 364 5.80 1.22 -6.95
N ALA A 365 4.69 0.68 -6.44
CA ALA A 365 4.69 -0.35 -5.41
C ALA A 365 3.78 -1.51 -5.80
N SER A 366 4.31 -2.72 -5.82
CA SER A 366 3.55 -3.93 -6.14
C SER A 366 3.70 -5.00 -5.07
N GLY A 367 2.65 -5.80 -4.89
CA GLY A 367 2.72 -7.00 -4.06
C GLY A 367 1.64 -7.99 -4.46
N VAL A 368 2.04 -9.23 -4.70
CA VAL A 368 1.17 -10.39 -4.86
C VAL A 368 1.39 -11.30 -3.67
N VAL A 369 0.38 -11.41 -2.80
CA VAL A 369 0.46 -12.22 -1.58
C VAL A 369 -0.62 -13.31 -1.61
N SER A 370 -0.22 -14.56 -1.85
CA SER A 370 -1.18 -15.65 -2.05
C SER A 370 -0.94 -16.82 -1.11
N ALA A 371 -1.99 -17.33 -0.46
CA ALA A 371 -2.00 -18.57 0.29
C ALA A 371 -3.07 -19.51 -0.30
N SER A 372 -2.70 -20.37 -1.25
CA SER A 372 -3.67 -21.12 -2.07
C SER A 372 -3.48 -22.64 -2.06
N ASN A 373 -4.58 -23.39 -2.10
CA ASN A 373 -4.57 -24.87 -2.19
C ASN A 373 -3.79 -25.60 -1.09
N ASN A 374 -3.57 -24.98 0.07
CA ASN A 374 -2.94 -25.63 1.21
C ASN A 374 -3.94 -26.59 1.91
N ASP A 375 -3.45 -27.74 2.35
CA ASP A 375 -4.15 -28.73 3.20
C ASP A 375 -3.51 -28.65 4.59
N VAL A 376 -4.22 -28.06 5.55
CA VAL A 376 -3.68 -27.69 6.86
C VAL A 376 -4.53 -28.34 7.96
N ASP A 377 -4.00 -29.41 8.56
CA ASP A 377 -4.67 -30.18 9.61
C ASP A 377 -3.92 -30.08 10.94
N GLY A 378 -4.32 -29.12 11.77
CA GLY A 378 -3.89 -29.00 13.16
C GLY A 378 -4.99 -29.51 14.09
N SER A 379 -4.64 -30.34 15.08
CA SER A 379 -5.64 -30.89 16.01
C SER A 379 -6.29 -29.80 16.90
N SER A 380 -5.57 -28.70 17.13
CA SER A 380 -6.05 -27.51 17.84
C SER A 380 -6.33 -26.32 16.90
N ASN A 381 -5.36 -25.91 16.08
CA ASN A 381 -5.55 -24.84 15.08
C ASN A 381 -4.94 -25.17 13.72
N GLY A 382 -5.76 -25.15 12.67
CA GLY A 382 -5.30 -25.15 11.27
C GLY A 382 -5.55 -23.78 10.62
N ILE A 383 -4.48 -23.07 10.25
CA ILE A 383 -4.54 -21.70 9.74
C ILE A 383 -3.87 -21.59 8.37
N ALA A 384 -4.61 -21.04 7.41
CA ALA A 384 -4.07 -20.57 6.13
C ALA A 384 -4.42 -19.09 5.94
N GLY A 385 -3.43 -18.24 5.71
CA GLY A 385 -3.63 -16.80 5.70
C GLY A 385 -2.68 -16.07 4.78
N ALA A 386 -3.15 -15.00 4.16
CA ALA A 386 -2.36 -14.10 3.35
C ALA A 386 -2.44 -12.68 3.93
N THR A 387 -1.30 -12.04 4.14
CA THR A 387 -1.23 -10.64 4.62
C THR A 387 -0.26 -9.85 3.76
N GLY A 388 -0.79 -8.88 3.03
CA GLY A 388 -0.03 -7.93 2.24
C GLY A 388 -0.06 -6.55 2.87
N THR A 389 1.07 -5.86 2.85
CA THR A 389 1.20 -4.51 3.37
C THR A 389 2.25 -3.74 2.58
N LEU A 390 1.84 -2.64 1.95
CA LEU A 390 2.72 -1.74 1.19
C LEU A 390 2.56 -0.31 1.68
N PHE A 391 3.68 0.34 2.00
CA PHE A 391 3.75 1.74 2.39
C PHE A 391 4.79 2.48 1.56
N VAL A 392 4.36 3.52 0.86
CA VAL A 392 5.26 4.43 0.12
C VAL A 392 5.08 5.83 0.68
N THR A 393 6.18 6.45 1.11
CA THR A 393 6.19 7.82 1.61
C THR A 393 7.24 8.65 0.89
N THR A 394 6.85 9.86 0.47
CA THR A 394 7.77 10.90 0.03
C THR A 394 7.62 12.12 0.93
N GLU A 395 8.72 12.70 1.41
CA GLU A 395 8.71 13.87 2.31
C GLU A 395 9.79 14.86 1.87
N ALA A 396 9.37 16.05 1.42
CA ALA A 396 10.25 17.17 1.07
C ALA A 396 10.04 18.34 2.06
N ASP A 397 11.00 18.56 2.96
CA ASP A 397 10.84 19.48 4.12
C ASP A 397 10.75 20.96 3.74
N GLU A 398 11.45 21.39 2.69
CA GLU A 398 11.48 22.78 2.20
C GLU A 398 11.26 22.86 0.68
N GLY A 399 11.14 21.74 -0.03
CA GLY A 399 11.06 21.68 -1.48
C GLY A 399 9.76 21.13 -2.03
N ASN A 400 9.82 20.76 -3.31
CA ASN A 400 8.70 20.19 -4.07
C ASN A 400 8.80 18.67 -4.12
N VAL A 401 7.66 18.01 -4.32
CA VAL A 401 7.62 16.62 -4.78
C VAL A 401 7.09 16.61 -6.21
N GLU A 402 7.92 16.21 -7.16
CA GLU A 402 7.56 16.10 -8.57
C GLU A 402 7.72 14.65 -9.06
N VAL A 403 6.60 14.03 -9.42
CA VAL A 403 6.57 12.73 -10.10
C VAL A 403 6.04 12.96 -11.51
N THR A 404 6.93 12.78 -12.49
CA THR A 404 6.61 13.04 -13.91
C THR A 404 5.84 11.88 -14.55
N GLY A 405 6.09 10.65 -14.11
CA GLY A 405 5.28 9.47 -14.38
C GLY A 405 4.12 9.33 -13.41
N VAL A 406 3.53 8.13 -13.34
CA VAL A 406 2.40 7.85 -12.46
C VAL A 406 2.87 7.38 -11.09
N VAL A 407 2.07 7.65 -10.07
CA VAL A 407 2.18 6.97 -8.77
C VAL A 407 1.21 5.82 -8.77
N ASP A 408 1.68 4.58 -8.64
CA ASP A 408 0.84 3.39 -8.69
C ASP A 408 1.20 2.41 -7.58
N LEU A 409 0.20 2.04 -6.76
CA LEU A 409 0.30 0.98 -5.78
C LEU A 409 -0.73 -0.10 -6.10
N THR A 410 -0.27 -1.31 -6.41
CA THR A 410 -1.14 -2.47 -6.60
C THR A 410 -0.82 -3.55 -5.57
N LEU A 411 -1.82 -3.97 -4.81
CA LEU A 411 -1.69 -5.04 -3.82
C LEU A 411 -2.82 -6.05 -3.97
N ASP A 412 -2.46 -7.27 -4.39
CA ASP A 412 -3.39 -8.39 -4.56
C ASP A 412 -3.11 -9.44 -3.48
N VAL A 413 -4.10 -9.71 -2.62
CA VAL A 413 -3.97 -10.64 -1.49
C VAL A 413 -5.05 -11.72 -1.53
N ASP A 414 -4.61 -12.94 -1.81
CA ASP A 414 -5.48 -14.10 -1.96
C ASP A 414 -5.24 -15.14 -0.87
N SER A 415 -6.30 -15.67 -0.28
CA SER A 415 -6.25 -16.80 0.66
C SER A 415 -7.33 -17.81 0.32
N VAL A 416 -6.95 -18.92 -0.33
CA VAL A 416 -7.86 -19.96 -0.80
C VAL A 416 -7.47 -21.30 -0.19
N SER A 417 -8.23 -21.78 0.81
CA SER A 417 -7.95 -23.06 1.46
C SER A 417 -8.97 -24.15 1.10
N ASN A 418 -8.45 -25.33 0.79
CA ASN A 418 -9.25 -26.53 0.54
C ASN A 418 -9.69 -27.21 1.84
N ASN A 419 -8.85 -27.16 2.86
CA ASN A 419 -9.06 -27.82 4.15
C ASN A 419 -8.23 -27.10 5.21
N ALA A 420 -8.85 -26.21 5.96
CA ALA A 420 -8.29 -25.63 7.18
C ALA A 420 -9.38 -25.76 8.24
N ASN A 421 -9.05 -26.36 9.38
CA ASN A 421 -10.05 -26.65 10.42
C ASN A 421 -10.44 -25.43 11.28
N SER A 422 -9.69 -24.31 11.22
CA SER A 422 -9.94 -23.13 12.07
C SER A 422 -10.16 -21.78 11.34
N TYR A 423 -9.29 -21.37 10.42
CA TYR A 423 -9.30 -19.99 9.90
C TYR A 423 -8.71 -19.83 8.49
N VAL A 424 -9.39 -19.04 7.65
CA VAL A 424 -8.87 -18.56 6.35
C VAL A 424 -9.01 -17.04 6.31
N GLY A 425 -7.93 -16.32 5.97
CA GLY A 425 -7.94 -14.86 5.99
C GLY A 425 -7.04 -14.21 4.94
N ALA A 426 -7.55 -13.15 4.31
CA ALA A 426 -6.82 -12.27 3.42
C ALA A 426 -6.87 -10.83 3.96
N PHE A 427 -5.70 -10.22 4.12
CA PHE A 427 -5.56 -8.87 4.66
C PHE A 427 -4.63 -8.05 3.79
N ALA A 428 -5.14 -6.98 3.19
CA ALA A 428 -4.42 -6.13 2.27
C ALA A 428 -4.46 -4.67 2.76
N TYR A 429 -3.28 -4.07 2.92
CA TYR A 429 -3.10 -2.68 3.35
C TYR A 429 -2.15 -1.96 2.40
N GLY A 430 -2.66 -1.07 1.56
CA GLY A 430 -1.86 -0.25 0.65
C GLY A 430 -2.00 1.23 0.99
N VAL A 431 -0.88 1.91 1.20
CA VAL A 431 -0.85 3.34 1.51
C VAL A 431 0.24 4.06 0.71
N VAL A 432 -0.16 5.14 0.05
CA VAL A 432 0.73 6.13 -0.57
C VAL A 432 0.59 7.44 0.19
N ASN A 433 1.72 8.02 0.59
CA ASN A 433 1.79 9.33 1.23
C ASN A 433 2.77 10.25 0.50
N LEU A 434 2.27 11.35 -0.04
CA LEU A 434 3.05 12.37 -0.73
C LEU A 434 3.03 13.67 0.10
N GLU A 435 4.15 14.04 0.69
CA GLU A 435 4.30 15.24 1.51
C GLU A 435 5.37 16.16 0.90
N GLY A 436 4.99 17.40 0.63
CA GLY A 436 5.91 18.43 0.15
C GLY A 436 5.61 19.77 0.80
N ALA A 437 6.65 20.53 1.13
CA ALA A 437 6.46 21.85 1.69
C ALA A 437 5.89 22.83 0.67
N ASN A 438 6.44 22.86 -0.55
CA ASN A 438 6.02 23.84 -1.55
C ASN A 438 4.94 23.31 -2.48
N THR A 439 5.35 22.59 -3.52
CA THR A 439 4.42 22.11 -4.54
C THR A 439 4.51 20.60 -4.69
N ILE A 440 3.35 19.96 -4.78
CA ILE A 440 3.25 18.60 -5.26
C ILE A 440 2.74 18.62 -6.70
N LEU A 441 3.53 18.07 -7.62
CA LEU A 441 3.21 17.89 -9.02
C LEU A 441 3.19 16.40 -9.35
N ASN A 442 2.04 15.89 -9.76
CA ASN A 442 1.89 14.48 -10.10
C ASN A 442 1.05 14.32 -11.38
N SER A 443 1.46 13.39 -12.26
CA SER A 443 0.77 13.07 -13.50
C SER A 443 -0.41 12.10 -13.34
N GLY A 444 -0.62 11.53 -12.15
CA GLY A 444 -1.75 10.66 -11.79
C GLY A 444 -1.40 9.75 -10.62
N ALA A 445 -2.39 9.37 -9.82
CA ALA A 445 -2.18 8.48 -8.66
C ALA A 445 -3.19 7.34 -8.63
N SER A 446 -2.72 6.11 -8.48
CA SER A 446 -3.53 4.91 -8.35
C SER A 446 -3.15 4.14 -7.09
N VAL A 447 -4.13 3.69 -6.32
CA VAL A 447 -3.97 2.76 -5.22
C VAL A 447 -5.05 1.69 -5.35
N SER A 448 -4.68 0.50 -5.83
CA SER A 448 -5.59 -0.63 -6.00
C SER A 448 -5.25 -1.74 -5.02
N VAL A 449 -6.19 -2.06 -4.14
CA VAL A 449 -6.02 -3.07 -3.10
C VAL A 449 -7.15 -4.09 -3.16
N GLU A 450 -6.81 -5.36 -3.34
CA GLU A 450 -7.76 -6.47 -3.35
C GLU A 450 -7.41 -7.49 -2.26
N ALA A 451 -8.43 -7.94 -1.52
CA ALA A 451 -8.31 -9.02 -0.57
C ALA A 451 -9.41 -10.06 -0.83
N LEU A 452 -9.02 -11.28 -1.20
CA LEU A 452 -9.94 -12.39 -1.44
C LEU A 452 -9.67 -13.54 -0.45
N SER A 453 -10.69 -13.93 0.30
CA SER A 453 -10.65 -15.09 1.18
C SER A 453 -11.70 -16.11 0.77
N SER A 454 -11.29 -17.35 0.51
CA SER A 454 -12.18 -18.45 0.09
C SER A 454 -11.91 -19.74 0.87
N ALA A 455 -12.96 -20.28 1.52
CA ALA A 455 -12.88 -21.50 2.32
C ALA A 455 -13.85 -22.60 1.84
N ASN A 456 -13.32 -23.79 1.49
CA ASN A 456 -14.14 -24.91 1.00
C ASN A 456 -14.84 -25.72 2.11
N ASP A 457 -14.17 -26.05 3.21
CA ASP A 457 -14.71 -26.86 4.32
C ASP A 457 -14.60 -26.17 5.72
N GLY A 458 -15.71 -26.06 6.45
CA GLY A 458 -15.81 -26.00 7.91
C GLY A 458 -15.45 -24.71 8.69
N THR A 459 -15.11 -23.56 8.08
CA THR A 459 -14.40 -22.48 8.80
C THR A 459 -14.87 -21.04 8.55
N ASN A 460 -14.31 -20.07 9.29
CA ASN A 460 -14.57 -18.65 9.12
C ASN A 460 -13.65 -18.07 8.01
N ALA A 461 -14.22 -17.40 7.00
CA ALA A 461 -13.48 -16.64 6.00
C ALA A 461 -13.49 -15.14 6.33
N ARG A 462 -12.35 -14.47 6.21
CA ARG A 462 -12.22 -13.02 6.44
C ARG A 462 -11.40 -12.34 5.35
N ALA A 463 -11.97 -11.30 4.76
CA ALA A 463 -11.27 -10.42 3.83
C ALA A 463 -11.27 -8.99 4.35
N TYR A 464 -10.10 -8.35 4.34
CA TYR A 464 -9.96 -6.92 4.64
C TYR A 464 -9.07 -6.27 3.58
N GLY A 465 -9.63 -5.32 2.83
CA GLY A 465 -8.91 -4.51 1.85
C GLY A 465 -8.94 -3.04 2.27
N MET A 466 -7.77 -2.38 2.26
CA MET A 466 -7.66 -0.96 2.53
C MET A 466 -6.67 -0.29 1.57
N GLY A 467 -7.18 0.57 0.70
CA GLY A 467 -6.40 1.45 -0.17
C GLY A 467 -6.48 2.90 0.30
N MET A 468 -5.33 3.55 0.49
CA MET A 468 -5.25 4.93 0.96
C MET A 468 -4.24 5.76 0.16
N LEU A 469 -4.68 6.93 -0.30
CA LEU A 469 -3.82 7.97 -0.86
C LEU A 469 -3.88 9.22 0.01
N TYR A 470 -2.72 9.70 0.44
CA TYR A 470 -2.53 10.98 1.09
C TYR A 470 -1.62 11.84 0.23
N ALA A 471 -2.06 13.05 -0.09
CA ALA A 471 -1.22 14.08 -0.70
C ALA A 471 -1.40 15.38 0.08
N ASN A 472 -0.32 15.87 0.69
CA ASN A 472 -0.34 17.03 1.56
C ASN A 472 0.76 18.02 1.17
N ALA A 473 0.36 19.17 0.64
CA ALA A 473 1.25 20.31 0.42
C ALA A 473 1.17 21.26 1.63
N ASP A 474 2.08 21.12 2.61
CA ASP A 474 2.13 21.92 3.85
C ASP A 474 3.16 23.05 3.71
N GLY A 475 2.68 24.18 3.17
CA GLY A 475 3.40 25.39 2.76
C GLY A 475 4.33 26.00 3.79
N GLY A 476 4.03 25.86 5.09
CA GLY A 476 4.69 26.65 6.12
C GLY A 476 4.68 28.17 5.80
N ALA A 477 5.79 28.71 5.29
CA ALA A 477 5.95 30.12 4.92
C ALA A 477 5.90 30.42 3.39
N ASP A 478 5.81 29.40 2.55
CA ASP A 478 5.86 29.45 1.08
C ASP A 478 4.55 28.94 0.43
N THR A 479 4.52 28.87 -0.91
CA THR A 479 3.31 28.53 -1.69
C THR A 479 3.01 27.03 -1.64
N GLY A 480 2.21 26.60 -0.67
CA GLY A 480 1.76 25.20 -0.46
C GLY A 480 0.69 24.73 -1.45
N ASP A 481 1.01 24.71 -2.75
CA ASP A 481 0.09 24.34 -3.83
C ASP A 481 0.13 22.83 -4.14
N LEU A 482 -1.03 22.19 -4.33
CA LEU A 482 -1.13 20.82 -4.82
C LEU A 482 -1.76 20.81 -6.22
N THR A 483 -1.06 20.25 -7.20
CA THR A 483 -1.57 20.08 -8.57
C THR A 483 -1.45 18.63 -9.03
N LEU A 484 -2.59 17.99 -9.25
CA LEU A 484 -2.69 16.66 -9.87
C LEU A 484 -3.18 16.82 -11.30
N THR A 485 -2.34 16.43 -12.26
CA THR A 485 -2.61 16.63 -13.70
C THR A 485 -3.27 15.43 -14.40
N GLY A 486 -3.22 14.25 -13.79
CA GLY A 486 -4.02 13.10 -14.19
C GLY A 486 -4.97 12.65 -13.09
N GLY A 487 -5.67 11.54 -13.36
CA GLY A 487 -6.70 11.03 -12.47
C GLY A 487 -6.16 10.48 -11.16
N VAL A 488 -7.05 10.39 -10.18
CA VAL A 488 -6.84 9.71 -8.91
C VAL A 488 -7.79 8.51 -8.87
N THR A 489 -7.26 7.30 -8.70
CA THR A 489 -8.06 6.10 -8.51
C THR A 489 -7.66 5.43 -7.20
N VAL A 490 -8.60 5.22 -6.29
CA VAL A 490 -8.35 4.48 -5.04
C VAL A 490 -9.41 3.41 -4.88
N ASP A 491 -8.99 2.15 -4.99
CA ASP A 491 -9.83 0.98 -4.86
C ASP A 491 -9.45 0.19 -3.61
N GLY A 492 -10.46 -0.20 -2.85
CA GLY A 492 -10.34 -1.13 -1.72
C GLY A 492 -11.38 -2.21 -1.83
N ASN A 493 -10.97 -3.42 -2.20
CA ASN A 493 -11.88 -4.54 -2.43
C ASN A 493 -11.66 -5.66 -1.41
N ALA A 494 -12.76 -6.25 -0.94
CA ALA A 494 -12.72 -7.35 0.03
C ALA A 494 -13.80 -8.39 -0.27
N TYR A 495 -13.39 -9.61 -0.62
CA TYR A 495 -14.28 -10.69 -1.02
C TYR A 495 -14.13 -11.89 -0.07
N ALA A 496 -15.18 -12.26 0.66
CA ALA A 496 -15.14 -13.37 1.63
C ALA A 496 -16.16 -14.47 1.29
N TYR A 497 -15.68 -15.57 0.73
CA TYR A 497 -16.49 -16.69 0.28
C TYR A 497 -16.29 -17.95 1.11
N SER A 498 -17.37 -18.68 1.35
CA SER A 498 -17.28 -20.05 1.84
C SER A 498 -18.39 -20.97 1.33
N ASN A 499 -18.03 -22.22 1.10
CA ASN A 499 -18.97 -23.28 0.71
C ASN A 499 -19.61 -24.00 1.91
N SER A 500 -19.14 -23.73 3.13
CA SER A 500 -19.47 -24.53 4.32
C SER A 500 -19.30 -23.80 5.66
N ALA A 501 -18.81 -22.54 5.65
CA ALA A 501 -18.69 -21.69 6.83
C ALA A 501 -20.02 -21.52 7.56
N SER A 502 -19.95 -21.19 8.85
CA SER A 502 -21.09 -20.63 9.58
C SER A 502 -20.99 -19.11 9.75
N PHE A 503 -19.82 -18.49 9.47
CA PHE A 503 -19.64 -17.03 9.55
C PHE A 503 -18.58 -16.50 8.53
N THR A 504 -18.90 -15.45 7.78
CA THR A 504 -17.96 -14.75 6.87
C THR A 504 -17.88 -13.25 7.19
N THR A 505 -16.75 -12.60 6.89
CA THR A 505 -16.61 -11.15 7.07
C THR A 505 -15.82 -10.53 5.94
N ALA A 506 -16.39 -9.53 5.29
CA ALA A 506 -15.71 -8.72 4.28
C ALA A 506 -15.73 -7.25 4.71
N SER A 507 -14.58 -6.59 4.67
CA SER A 507 -14.44 -5.18 5.00
C SER A 507 -13.52 -4.48 4.01
N ALA A 508 -14.11 -3.59 3.22
CA ALA A 508 -13.43 -2.75 2.25
C ALA A 508 -13.33 -1.31 2.74
N ASN A 509 -12.16 -0.69 2.58
CA ASN A 509 -11.94 0.73 2.81
C ASN A 509 -11.14 1.32 1.65
N ALA A 510 -11.61 2.44 1.11
CA ALA A 510 -10.89 3.22 0.12
C ALA A 510 -10.94 4.69 0.52
N GLY A 511 -9.80 5.37 0.42
CA GLY A 511 -9.72 6.77 0.82
C GLY A 511 -8.70 7.59 0.06
N ALA A 512 -9.12 8.77 -0.41
CA ALA A 512 -8.25 9.79 -0.97
C ALA A 512 -8.32 11.07 -0.14
N VAL A 513 -7.19 11.51 0.41
CA VAL A 513 -7.08 12.76 1.19
C VAL A 513 -6.07 13.67 0.51
N LEU A 514 -6.58 14.76 -0.06
CA LEU A 514 -5.83 15.74 -0.85
C LEU A 514 -5.90 17.09 -0.12
N THR A 515 -4.77 17.58 0.36
CA THR A 515 -4.70 18.81 1.16
C THR A 515 -3.65 19.75 0.59
N ALA A 516 -4.00 21.03 0.53
CA ALA A 516 -3.11 22.12 0.12
C ALA A 516 -3.23 23.31 1.07
N ASP A 517 -2.10 23.88 1.45
CA ASP A 517 -2.04 25.10 2.26
C ASP A 517 -2.49 26.35 1.51
N GLU A 518 -2.23 26.40 0.20
CA GLU A 518 -2.73 27.41 -0.72
C GLU A 518 -3.78 26.81 -1.66
N ASN A 519 -3.45 26.52 -2.92
CA ASN A 519 -4.43 26.14 -3.92
C ASN A 519 -4.38 24.65 -4.23
N LEU A 520 -5.57 24.07 -4.44
CA LEU A 520 -5.73 22.69 -4.90
C LEU A 520 -6.29 22.67 -6.32
N THR A 521 -5.52 22.12 -7.26
CA THR A 521 -5.94 21.96 -8.66
C THR A 521 -5.94 20.50 -9.07
N LEU A 522 -7.10 20.02 -9.55
CA LEU A 522 -7.34 18.64 -9.95
C LEU A 522 -7.86 18.62 -11.39
N THR A 523 -7.08 18.07 -12.33
CA THR A 523 -7.42 18.10 -13.76
C THR A 523 -7.75 16.75 -14.38
N GLY A 524 -7.84 15.68 -13.59
CA GLY A 524 -8.30 14.38 -14.03
C GLY A 524 -9.40 13.84 -13.11
N ASP A 525 -10.07 12.78 -13.55
CA ASP A 525 -11.14 12.12 -12.79
C ASP A 525 -10.64 11.64 -11.43
N ILE A 526 -11.49 11.74 -10.41
CA ILE A 526 -11.26 11.17 -9.08
C ILE A 526 -12.26 10.04 -8.89
N ASP A 527 -11.79 8.80 -8.80
CA ASP A 527 -12.59 7.62 -8.53
C ASP A 527 -12.12 6.97 -7.22
N VAL A 528 -13.00 6.92 -6.22
CA VAL A 528 -12.74 6.24 -4.96
C VAL A 528 -13.80 5.17 -4.77
N SER A 529 -13.40 3.90 -4.86
CA SER A 529 -14.32 2.76 -4.82
C SER A 529 -13.98 1.79 -3.69
N ALA A 530 -14.99 1.40 -2.92
CA ALA A 530 -14.87 0.35 -1.92
C ALA A 530 -15.93 -0.73 -2.16
N SER A 531 -15.51 -1.97 -2.40
CA SER A 531 -16.43 -3.08 -2.65
C SER A 531 -16.20 -4.23 -1.67
N ALA A 532 -17.24 -4.62 -0.93
CA ALA A 532 -17.18 -5.76 -0.03
C ALA A 532 -18.28 -6.77 -0.33
N GLU A 533 -17.92 -8.05 -0.42
CA GLU A 533 -18.87 -9.11 -0.74
C GLU A 533 -18.73 -10.30 0.21
N ASN A 534 -19.85 -10.88 0.60
CA ASN A 534 -19.88 -12.19 1.24
C ASN A 534 -21.05 -13.06 0.79
N ASN A 535 -20.88 -14.39 0.93
CA ASN A 535 -21.90 -15.36 0.49
C ASN A 535 -22.60 -16.13 1.62
N HIS A 536 -22.30 -15.83 2.89
CA HIS A 536 -22.83 -16.57 4.06
C HIS A 536 -23.10 -15.62 5.25
N ASP A 537 -23.84 -16.10 6.27
CA ASP A 537 -24.05 -15.39 7.55
C ASP A 537 -22.78 -14.65 8.01
N GLY A 538 -22.87 -13.36 8.33
CA GLY A 538 -21.66 -12.55 8.41
C GLY A 538 -21.85 -11.06 8.65
N SER A 539 -20.80 -10.30 8.44
CA SER A 539 -20.83 -8.84 8.38
C SER A 539 -20.08 -8.35 7.14
N VAL A 540 -20.71 -7.44 6.41
CA VAL A 540 -20.14 -6.81 5.22
C VAL A 540 -20.10 -5.31 5.43
N PHE A 541 -18.94 -4.72 5.17
CA PHE A 541 -18.69 -3.30 5.36
C PHE A 541 -17.89 -2.74 4.18
N ALA A 542 -18.39 -1.66 3.58
CA ALA A 542 -17.62 -0.88 2.60
C ALA A 542 -17.63 0.59 3.01
N ASN A 543 -16.47 1.25 2.92
CA ASN A 543 -16.32 2.67 3.19
C ASN A 543 -15.40 3.31 2.15
N ALA A 544 -15.98 4.16 1.30
CA ALA A 544 -15.26 4.97 0.34
C ALA A 544 -15.35 6.45 0.75
N TYR A 545 -14.21 7.12 0.87
CA TYR A 545 -14.20 8.53 1.19
C TYR A 545 -13.18 9.34 0.39
N MET A 546 -13.59 10.52 -0.05
CA MET A 546 -12.73 11.51 -0.66
C MET A 546 -12.77 12.80 0.17
N SER A 547 -11.61 13.37 0.45
CA SER A 547 -11.47 14.67 1.10
C SER A 547 -10.50 15.53 0.32
N ALA A 548 -10.97 16.63 -0.26
CA ALA A 548 -10.17 17.63 -0.95
C ALA A 548 -10.28 18.96 -0.20
N VAL A 549 -9.15 19.47 0.32
CA VAL A 549 -9.12 20.67 1.17
C VAL A 549 -8.05 21.65 0.69
N ALA A 550 -8.43 22.90 0.45
CA ALA A 550 -7.52 24.01 0.14
C ALA A 550 -7.58 25.10 1.22
N GLY A 551 -6.45 25.77 1.49
CA GLY A 551 -6.37 26.87 2.44
C GLY A 551 -6.28 26.45 3.91
N THR A 552 -5.51 25.40 4.23
CA THR A 552 -5.28 24.96 5.62
C THR A 552 -4.39 25.92 6.42
N GLY A 553 -3.41 26.57 5.78
CA GLY A 553 -2.42 27.44 6.44
C GLY A 553 -2.42 28.92 6.02
N SER A 554 -3.06 29.30 4.91
CA SER A 554 -2.78 30.59 4.24
C SER A 554 -3.96 31.58 4.12
N ALA A 555 -3.70 32.73 3.48
CA ALA A 555 -4.69 33.77 3.15
C ALA A 555 -5.24 33.65 1.71
N SER A 556 -4.72 32.71 0.90
CA SER A 556 -5.28 32.19 -0.36
C SER A 556 -5.90 30.81 -0.05
N GLY A 557 -6.57 30.17 -1.02
CA GLY A 557 -7.26 28.90 -0.73
C GLY A 557 -8.32 28.54 -1.72
N ASP A 558 -8.00 28.57 -3.02
CA ASP A 558 -8.94 28.19 -4.06
C ASP A 558 -8.81 26.70 -4.38
N LEU A 559 -9.95 26.04 -4.57
CA LEU A 559 -10.04 24.65 -4.99
C LEU A 559 -10.71 24.59 -6.37
N VAL A 560 -10.02 23.98 -7.34
CA VAL A 560 -10.53 23.78 -8.69
C VAL A 560 -10.46 22.31 -9.08
N ILE A 561 -11.63 21.73 -9.40
CA ILE A 561 -11.78 20.40 -9.98
C ILE A 561 -12.31 20.58 -11.40
N TYR A 562 -11.57 20.10 -12.41
CA TYR A 562 -11.99 20.23 -13.81
C TYR A 562 -12.82 19.03 -14.31
N ASP A 563 -12.54 17.84 -13.80
CA ASP A 563 -13.14 16.57 -14.25
C ASP A 563 -14.04 15.96 -13.16
N ASP A 564 -14.45 14.71 -13.32
CA ASP A 564 -15.50 14.11 -12.51
C ASP A 564 -14.97 13.59 -11.16
N VAL A 565 -15.85 13.53 -10.16
CA VAL A 565 -15.62 12.93 -8.85
C VAL A 565 -16.63 11.82 -8.65
N ALA A 566 -16.17 10.58 -8.64
CA ALA A 566 -16.94 9.39 -8.29
C ALA A 566 -16.49 8.85 -6.93
N VAL A 567 -17.41 8.70 -5.99
CA VAL A 567 -17.18 7.99 -4.73
C VAL A 567 -18.22 6.89 -4.61
N SER A 568 -17.79 5.63 -4.68
CA SER A 568 -18.68 4.48 -4.66
C SER A 568 -18.40 3.53 -3.51
N ALA A 569 -19.44 3.13 -2.78
CA ALA A 569 -19.34 2.08 -1.77
C ALA A 569 -20.39 0.99 -2.04
N HIS A 570 -19.93 -0.21 -2.32
CA HIS A 570 -20.77 -1.34 -2.68
C HIS A 570 -20.64 -2.44 -1.62
N VAL A 571 -21.78 -2.93 -1.13
CA VAL A 571 -21.83 -4.15 -0.34
C VAL A 571 -22.80 -5.14 -0.96
N ASP A 572 -22.35 -6.39 -1.11
CA ASP A 572 -23.19 -7.51 -1.53
C ASP A 572 -23.14 -8.64 -0.48
N SER A 573 -24.31 -9.20 -0.20
CA SER A 573 -24.52 -10.23 0.82
C SER A 573 -25.60 -11.23 0.39
N GLU A 574 -25.18 -12.37 -0.14
CA GLU A 574 -26.08 -13.38 -0.71
C GLU A 574 -26.93 -14.14 0.34
N SER A 575 -26.48 -14.30 1.59
CA SER A 575 -27.30 -14.99 2.61
C SER A 575 -26.97 -14.64 4.07
N GLY A 576 -28.00 -14.38 4.88
CA GLY A 576 -27.99 -14.38 6.35
C GLY A 576 -27.05 -13.42 7.07
N SER A 577 -26.50 -12.40 6.40
CA SER A 577 -25.66 -11.39 7.04
C SER A 577 -26.38 -10.62 8.14
N ASN A 578 -25.73 -10.56 9.30
CA ASN A 578 -26.18 -9.84 10.50
C ASN A 578 -26.08 -8.32 10.34
N SER A 579 -25.25 -7.83 9.41
CA SER A 579 -25.02 -6.41 9.15
C SER A 579 -24.44 -6.20 7.75
N ALA A 580 -25.06 -5.33 6.96
CA ALA A 580 -24.54 -4.84 5.68
C ALA A 580 -24.50 -3.31 5.72
N ILE A 581 -23.31 -2.72 5.65
CA ILE A 581 -23.13 -1.28 5.87
C ILE A 581 -22.23 -0.71 4.78
N ALA A 582 -22.70 0.34 4.11
CA ALA A 582 -21.95 1.04 3.09
C ALA A 582 -21.94 2.56 3.34
N TYR A 583 -20.76 3.16 3.29
CA TYR A 583 -20.54 4.61 3.46
C TYR A 583 -19.80 5.17 2.24
N GLY A 584 -20.39 6.15 1.58
CA GLY A 584 -19.75 6.94 0.52
C GLY A 584 -19.75 8.41 0.92
N THR A 585 -18.58 9.04 1.02
CA THR A 585 -18.49 10.46 1.38
C THR A 585 -17.50 11.23 0.51
N ALA A 586 -17.94 12.33 -0.10
CA ALA A 586 -17.08 13.30 -0.77
C ALA A 586 -17.12 14.64 -0.01
N SER A 587 -15.98 15.08 0.50
CA SER A 587 -15.80 16.33 1.24
C SER A 587 -14.89 17.26 0.45
N ILE A 588 -15.42 18.40 -0.02
CA ILE A 588 -14.71 19.37 -0.86
C ILE A 588 -14.77 20.73 -0.17
N TYR A 589 -13.64 21.19 0.35
CA TYR A 589 -13.54 22.39 1.17
C TYR A 589 -12.46 23.34 0.67
N ALA A 590 -12.75 24.64 0.70
CA ALA A 590 -11.79 25.67 0.37
C ALA A 590 -11.98 26.90 1.25
N LEU A 591 -10.86 27.54 1.64
CA LEU A 591 -10.92 28.77 2.42
C LEU A 591 -11.56 29.92 1.62
N HIS A 592 -11.33 30.02 0.30
CA HIS A 592 -11.94 31.03 -0.57
C HIS A 592 -12.90 30.35 -1.54
N ASP A 593 -12.51 30.12 -2.79
CA ASP A 593 -13.45 29.67 -3.82
C ASP A 593 -13.39 28.16 -4.04
N VAL A 594 -14.55 27.54 -4.23
CA VAL A 594 -14.67 26.17 -4.77
C VAL A 594 -15.23 26.24 -6.18
N LYS A 595 -14.53 25.65 -7.14
CA LYS A 595 -14.98 25.51 -8.52
C LYS A 595 -14.90 24.06 -8.96
N VAL A 596 -16.04 23.51 -9.38
CA VAL A 596 -16.16 22.15 -9.91
C VAL A 596 -16.78 22.23 -11.31
N GLU A 597 -16.00 21.85 -12.33
CA GLU A 597 -16.46 21.81 -13.71
C GLU A 597 -17.12 20.48 -14.09
N GLY A 598 -16.60 19.36 -13.59
CA GLY A 598 -17.15 18.01 -13.79
C GLY A 598 -18.30 17.65 -12.85
N ASP A 599 -18.78 16.42 -12.98
CA ASP A 599 -19.87 15.84 -12.18
C ASP A 599 -19.34 15.29 -10.83
N ILE A 600 -20.17 15.36 -9.78
CA ILE A 600 -19.90 14.72 -8.49
C ILE A 600 -20.95 13.64 -8.28
N ASP A 601 -20.56 12.37 -8.33
CA ASP A 601 -21.39 11.21 -8.09
C ASP A 601 -20.94 10.49 -6.82
N VAL A 602 -21.80 10.47 -5.81
CA VAL A 602 -21.61 9.65 -4.60
C VAL A 602 -22.66 8.55 -4.60
N GLU A 603 -22.26 7.33 -4.91
CA GLU A 603 -23.14 6.18 -5.04
C GLU A 603 -22.87 5.15 -3.95
N VAL A 604 -23.93 4.71 -3.29
CA VAL A 604 -23.87 3.66 -2.29
C VAL A 604 -24.85 2.58 -2.69
N THR A 605 -24.39 1.34 -2.76
CA THR A 605 -25.24 0.19 -3.06
C THR A 605 -25.20 -0.80 -1.92
N VAL A 606 -26.38 -1.20 -1.45
CA VAL A 606 -26.55 -2.26 -0.45
C VAL A 606 -27.42 -3.37 -1.04
N ASP A 607 -26.78 -4.42 -1.55
CA ASP A 607 -27.48 -5.63 -1.99
C ASP A 607 -27.55 -6.65 -0.85
N LYS A 608 -28.75 -7.17 -0.58
CA LYS A 608 -29.03 -8.05 0.55
C LYS A 608 -30.24 -8.95 0.30
N ASP A 609 -30.02 -10.26 0.37
CA ASP A 609 -31.06 -11.26 0.07
C ASP A 609 -31.90 -11.70 1.30
N THR A 610 -31.42 -11.57 2.54
CA THR A 610 -32.15 -12.01 3.76
C THR A 610 -31.85 -11.21 5.06
N VAL A 611 -32.91 -10.75 5.74
CA VAL A 611 -33.00 -9.77 6.86
C VAL A 611 -32.28 -10.17 8.18
N VAL A 612 -31.36 -9.35 8.76
CA VAL A 612 -31.60 -8.26 9.77
C VAL A 612 -30.58 -7.12 9.57
N GLY A 613 -31.04 -5.86 9.43
CA GLY A 613 -30.22 -4.63 9.53
C GLY A 613 -29.31 -4.32 8.33
N GLY A 614 -29.62 -3.26 7.59
CA GLY A 614 -28.76 -2.67 6.55
C GLY A 614 -28.74 -1.14 6.66
N TYR A 615 -27.61 -0.51 6.32
CA TYR A 615 -27.45 0.94 6.38
C TYR A 615 -26.59 1.43 5.22
N GLY A 616 -27.14 2.30 4.39
CA GLY A 616 -26.43 2.99 3.31
C GLY A 616 -26.40 4.50 3.58
N TYR A 617 -25.22 5.10 3.50
CA TYR A 617 -25.04 6.55 3.69
C TYR A 617 -24.18 7.16 2.59
N ALA A 618 -24.78 8.07 1.82
CA ALA A 618 -24.12 8.84 0.78
C ALA A 618 -24.11 10.32 1.14
N LEU A 619 -22.93 10.95 1.20
CA LEU A 619 -22.77 12.38 1.44
C LEU A 619 -21.85 13.03 0.42
N ALA A 620 -22.32 14.10 -0.21
CA ALA A 620 -21.46 15.08 -0.87
C ALA A 620 -21.55 16.40 -0.09
N ASP A 621 -20.46 16.85 0.53
CA ASP A 621 -20.38 18.11 1.28
C ASP A 621 -19.37 19.06 0.63
N ILE A 622 -19.87 20.16 0.09
CA ILE A 622 -19.12 21.15 -0.67
C ILE A 622 -19.20 22.48 0.08
N ALA A 623 -18.07 23.03 0.52
CA ALA A 623 -18.07 24.32 1.20
C ALA A 623 -16.93 25.25 0.78
N ALA A 624 -17.28 26.52 0.58
CA ALA A 624 -16.37 27.65 0.38
C ALA A 624 -16.39 28.58 1.61
N GLY A 625 -15.34 29.37 1.82
CA GLY A 625 -15.25 30.25 2.99
C GLY A 625 -14.93 29.53 4.30
N THR A 626 -14.47 28.27 4.25
CA THR A 626 -14.13 27.41 5.41
C THR A 626 -13.20 26.28 4.99
N ASN A 627 -12.21 25.94 5.83
CA ASN A 627 -11.34 24.78 5.62
C ASN A 627 -11.79 23.54 6.43
N GLY A 628 -13.03 23.51 6.90
CA GLY A 628 -13.58 22.40 7.69
C GLY A 628 -13.10 22.33 9.15
N SER A 629 -12.06 23.08 9.51
CA SER A 629 -11.52 23.18 10.87
C SER A 629 -11.85 24.54 11.52
N SER A 630 -12.08 24.54 12.83
CA SER A 630 -12.73 25.64 13.55
C SER A 630 -11.98 26.99 13.49
N GLY A 631 -12.58 28.00 12.86
CA GLY A 631 -12.49 29.41 13.30
C GLY A 631 -12.02 30.46 12.31
N THR A 632 -11.56 30.09 11.11
CA THR A 632 -11.21 31.04 10.03
C THR A 632 -12.29 31.02 8.96
N SER A 633 -13.07 32.10 8.87
CA SER A 633 -14.03 32.34 7.79
C SER A 633 -13.49 33.41 6.85
N ALA A 634 -13.48 33.13 5.55
CA ALA A 634 -13.29 34.13 4.52
C ALA A 634 -14.55 34.20 3.63
N ASP A 635 -14.69 35.28 2.86
CA ASP A 635 -15.70 35.33 1.80
C ASP A 635 -15.28 34.36 0.70
N GLY A 636 -16.14 33.42 0.33
CA GLY A 636 -15.82 32.40 -0.67
C GLY A 636 -17.00 31.97 -1.52
N ASP A 637 -16.84 31.92 -2.83
CA ASP A 637 -17.90 31.54 -3.77
C ASP A 637 -17.86 30.03 -4.09
N VAL A 638 -19.04 29.43 -4.34
CA VAL A 638 -19.14 28.08 -4.90
C VAL A 638 -19.64 28.14 -6.34
N PHE A 639 -18.85 27.59 -7.26
CA PHE A 639 -19.18 27.42 -8.67
C PHE A 639 -19.31 25.94 -9.01
N LEU A 640 -20.55 25.42 -9.04
CA LEU A 640 -20.85 24.06 -9.47
C LEU A 640 -21.43 24.10 -10.89
N LEU A 641 -20.57 23.80 -11.87
CA LEU A 641 -20.93 23.81 -13.29
C LEU A 641 -21.44 22.44 -13.76
N GLY A 642 -20.93 21.35 -13.21
CA GLY A 642 -21.47 20.01 -13.37
C GLY A 642 -22.65 19.69 -12.45
N THR A 643 -23.02 18.43 -12.40
CA THR A 643 -24.07 17.87 -11.54
C THR A 643 -23.46 17.43 -10.20
N ALA A 644 -24.25 17.42 -9.13
CA ALA A 644 -23.87 16.78 -7.88
C ALA A 644 -25.02 15.87 -7.45
N ARG A 645 -24.74 14.57 -7.38
CA ARG A 645 -25.70 13.51 -7.13
C ARG A 645 -25.21 12.63 -6.00
N THR A 646 -26.12 12.36 -5.07
CA THR A 646 -25.92 11.36 -4.02
C THR A 646 -27.04 10.34 -4.11
N MET A 647 -26.70 9.07 -4.15
CA MET A 647 -27.66 7.98 -4.27
C MET A 647 -27.33 6.86 -3.29
N VAL A 648 -28.37 6.31 -2.68
CA VAL A 648 -28.34 5.01 -2.02
C VAL A 648 -29.28 4.10 -2.81
N ASP A 649 -28.75 3.02 -3.39
CA ASP A 649 -29.54 1.97 -4.04
C ASP A 649 -29.63 0.76 -3.10
N SER A 650 -30.85 0.25 -2.88
CA SER A 650 -31.06 -0.94 -2.08
C SER A 650 -32.12 -1.86 -2.68
N VAL A 651 -31.86 -3.17 -2.57
CA VAL A 651 -32.74 -4.20 -3.14
C VAL A 651 -33.82 -4.65 -2.13
N ASP A 652 -33.70 -4.30 -0.84
CA ASP A 652 -34.60 -4.70 0.26
C ASP A 652 -35.20 -3.50 1.02
N GLU A 653 -36.52 -3.53 1.28
CA GLU A 653 -37.30 -2.49 1.98
C GLU A 653 -36.87 -2.25 3.44
N GLN A 654 -35.90 -3.01 3.98
CA GLN A 654 -35.42 -2.91 5.37
C GLN A 654 -34.06 -2.21 5.54
N VAL A 655 -33.49 -1.67 4.47
CA VAL A 655 -32.28 -0.84 4.52
C VAL A 655 -32.66 0.58 4.96
N VAL A 656 -31.88 1.15 5.88
CA VAL A 656 -31.96 2.58 6.18
C VAL A 656 -31.10 3.31 5.16
N GLU A 657 -31.74 4.12 4.33
CA GLU A 657 -31.12 4.90 3.27
C GLU A 657 -30.99 6.36 3.73
N ASP A 658 -29.79 6.92 3.60
CA ASP A 658 -29.53 8.31 3.95
C ASP A 658 -28.60 8.96 2.92
N ALA A 659 -29.17 9.75 2.01
CA ALA A 659 -28.44 10.42 0.94
C ALA A 659 -28.58 11.94 1.07
N HIS A 660 -27.45 12.66 1.15
CA HIS A 660 -27.39 14.11 1.30
C HIS A 660 -26.40 14.75 0.34
N THR A 661 -26.84 15.80 -0.36
CA THR A 661 -25.95 16.79 -0.97
C THR A 661 -26.04 18.09 -0.19
N ARG A 662 -24.90 18.58 0.30
CA ARG A 662 -24.77 19.82 1.07
C ARG A 662 -23.83 20.76 0.34
N VAL A 663 -24.31 21.99 0.11
CA VAL A 663 -23.51 23.08 -0.49
C VAL A 663 -23.57 24.30 0.42
N GLN A 664 -22.39 24.82 0.76
CA GLN A 664 -22.23 25.90 1.72
C GLN A 664 -21.26 26.97 1.25
N THR A 665 -21.49 28.19 1.73
CA THR A 665 -20.56 29.31 1.62
C THR A 665 -20.61 30.12 2.90
N THR A 666 -19.47 30.70 3.26
CA THR A 666 -19.39 31.83 4.20
C THR A 666 -19.17 33.12 3.41
N GLY A 667 -20.09 34.08 3.53
CA GLY A 667 -19.92 35.43 2.96
C GLY A 667 -20.04 35.58 1.42
N GLY A 668 -19.95 34.48 0.66
CA GLY A 668 -20.01 34.48 -0.81
C GLY A 668 -21.33 34.02 -1.43
N ASP A 669 -21.30 33.83 -2.75
CA ASP A 669 -22.42 33.44 -3.62
C ASP A 669 -22.36 31.95 -4.00
N ILE A 670 -23.53 31.36 -4.30
CA ILE A 670 -23.63 29.98 -4.82
C ILE A 670 -24.17 30.03 -6.27
N TYR A 671 -23.39 29.46 -7.18
CA TYR A 671 -23.72 29.34 -8.61
C TYR A 671 -23.93 27.87 -8.98
N LEU A 672 -25.18 27.48 -9.25
CA LEU A 672 -25.55 26.13 -9.68
C LEU A 672 -26.02 26.16 -11.14
N LEU A 673 -25.24 25.59 -12.06
CA LEU A 673 -25.51 25.59 -13.50
C LEU A 673 -25.82 24.20 -14.08
N GLY A 674 -25.39 23.12 -13.41
CA GLY A 674 -25.63 21.72 -13.83
C GLY A 674 -26.49 20.87 -12.88
N TYR A 675 -27.00 21.44 -11.78
CA TYR A 675 -27.70 20.67 -10.73
C TYR A 675 -28.96 19.92 -11.22
N ASP A 676 -29.01 18.60 -11.04
CA ASP A 676 -30.20 17.75 -11.26
C ASP A 676 -30.83 17.36 -9.90
N PRO A 677 -31.99 17.93 -9.52
CA PRO A 677 -32.69 17.60 -8.28
C PRO A 677 -33.46 16.27 -8.31
N ILE A 678 -33.40 15.50 -9.40
CA ILE A 678 -34.17 14.26 -9.60
C ILE A 678 -33.36 13.05 -9.07
N ALA A 679 -33.21 12.95 -7.75
CA ALA A 679 -32.89 11.69 -7.09
C ALA A 679 -34.07 11.28 -6.20
N ASP A 680 -34.43 10.00 -6.22
CA ASP A 680 -35.56 9.46 -5.48
C ASP A 680 -35.36 9.65 -3.95
N ALA A 681 -36.45 10.06 -3.29
CA ALA A 681 -36.76 9.95 -1.86
C ALA A 681 -36.08 10.80 -0.75
N THR A 682 -35.02 11.60 -0.94
CA THR A 682 -34.45 12.41 0.19
C THR A 682 -34.26 13.92 -0.08
N PRO A 683 -34.39 14.77 0.97
CA PRO A 683 -34.30 16.23 0.83
C PRO A 683 -32.85 16.72 0.63
N ALA A 684 -32.63 17.57 -0.36
CA ALA A 684 -31.39 18.33 -0.50
C ALA A 684 -31.36 19.54 0.46
N TYR A 685 -30.21 19.79 1.10
CA TYR A 685 -30.06 20.89 2.06
C TYR A 685 -29.09 21.95 1.51
N LEU A 686 -29.62 23.10 1.10
CA LEU A 686 -28.81 24.28 0.80
C LEU A 686 -28.67 25.15 2.05
N GLN A 687 -27.44 25.43 2.50
CA GLN A 687 -27.21 26.20 3.72
C GLN A 687 -26.16 27.29 3.49
N THR A 688 -26.62 28.54 3.38
CA THR A 688 -25.75 29.74 3.40
C THR A 688 -25.56 30.21 4.84
N HIS A 689 -24.31 30.37 5.30
CA HIS A 689 -24.01 30.93 6.62
C HIS A 689 -23.34 32.31 6.44
N VAL A 690 -23.95 33.37 6.96
CA VAL A 690 -23.32 34.70 7.01
C VAL A 690 -22.91 34.94 8.45
N THR A 691 -21.63 34.82 8.76
CA THR A 691 -21.08 35.10 10.09
C THR A 691 -19.96 36.11 9.99
N ASP A 692 -20.26 37.39 10.25
CA ASP A 692 -19.38 38.26 11.05
C ASP A 692 -20.13 39.52 11.56
N GLU A 693 -19.84 39.94 12.79
CA GLU A 693 -20.42 41.11 13.48
C GLU A 693 -19.89 42.46 12.94
N ASP A 694 -18.88 42.47 12.06
CA ASP A 694 -18.20 43.71 11.62
C ASP A 694 -18.38 44.10 10.13
N VAL A 695 -19.22 43.39 9.36
CA VAL A 695 -19.56 43.82 7.98
C VAL A 695 -20.61 44.94 8.03
N SER A 696 -20.13 46.17 8.13
CA SER A 696 -20.93 47.37 7.82
C SER A 696 -21.16 47.51 6.30
N GLY A 697 -21.88 46.55 5.72
CA GLY A 697 -22.19 46.47 4.30
C GLY A 697 -23.31 45.48 4.04
N ASP A 698 -24.14 45.76 3.04
CA ASP A 698 -25.31 44.99 2.60
C ASP A 698 -24.85 43.64 1.97
N SER A 699 -24.31 42.69 2.78
CA SER A 699 -23.90 41.36 2.32
C SER A 699 -25.13 40.47 2.14
N ARG A 700 -25.58 40.37 0.88
CA ARG A 700 -26.68 39.50 0.45
C ARG A 700 -26.08 38.30 -0.27
N ALA A 701 -26.15 37.12 0.33
CA ALA A 701 -25.81 35.89 -0.39
C ALA A 701 -26.85 35.65 -1.51
N ARG A 702 -26.38 35.47 -2.73
CA ARG A 702 -27.19 35.20 -3.91
C ARG A 702 -27.11 33.72 -4.26
N VAL A 703 -28.25 33.06 -4.27
CA VAL A 703 -28.38 31.71 -4.82
C VAL A 703 -28.91 31.82 -6.24
N THR A 704 -28.12 31.37 -7.21
CA THR A 704 -28.52 31.31 -8.62
C THR A 704 -28.66 29.86 -9.05
N ILE A 705 -29.89 29.45 -9.37
CA ILE A 705 -30.19 28.10 -9.87
C ILE A 705 -30.61 28.20 -11.32
N THR A 706 -29.90 27.52 -12.21
CA THR A 706 -30.30 27.36 -13.61
C THR A 706 -30.56 25.87 -13.87
N PRO A 707 -31.83 25.41 -13.86
CA PRO A 707 -32.14 24.02 -14.18
C PRO A 707 -31.80 23.74 -15.65
N ASN A 708 -31.34 22.52 -15.93
CA ASN A 708 -30.95 22.08 -17.27
C ASN A 708 -32.12 22.27 -18.27
N GLY A 709 -32.02 23.27 -19.15
CA GLY A 709 -33.02 23.61 -20.17
C GLY A 709 -34.16 24.56 -19.75
N GLY A 710 -34.09 25.20 -18.56
CA GLY A 710 -35.10 26.13 -18.04
C GLY A 710 -34.61 27.58 -17.82
N ASP A 711 -35.54 28.48 -17.47
CA ASP A 711 -35.22 29.86 -17.09
C ASP A 711 -34.54 29.93 -15.70
N THR A 712 -33.54 30.80 -15.56
CA THR A 712 -32.79 31.00 -14.31
C THR A 712 -33.68 31.53 -13.18
N VAL A 713 -33.62 30.90 -12.02
CA VAL A 713 -34.30 31.33 -10.80
C VAL A 713 -33.29 32.01 -9.86
N TRP A 714 -33.66 33.18 -9.31
CA TRP A 714 -32.84 33.91 -8.35
C TRP A 714 -33.55 34.00 -6.99
N GLY A 715 -32.85 33.63 -5.93
CA GLY A 715 -33.26 33.85 -4.54
C GLY A 715 -32.29 34.78 -3.81
N TYR A 716 -32.82 35.63 -2.93
CA TYR A 716 -32.03 36.39 -1.96
C TYR A 716 -32.38 35.91 -0.56
N THR A 717 -31.39 35.66 0.29
CA THR A 717 -31.60 35.55 1.74
C THR A 717 -31.45 36.94 2.34
N GLU A 718 -32.56 37.59 2.66
CA GLU A 718 -32.56 38.83 3.45
C GLU A 718 -32.64 38.44 4.93
N ASP A 719 -31.60 38.79 5.70
CA ASP A 719 -31.43 38.66 7.16
C ASP A 719 -30.77 37.37 7.71
N TRP A 720 -30.11 37.58 8.86
CA TRP A 720 -29.15 36.70 9.54
C TRP A 720 -29.88 35.43 10.05
N GLU A 721 -29.28 34.25 9.81
CA GLU A 721 -29.83 32.92 10.15
C GLU A 721 -31.07 32.43 9.36
N HIS A 722 -30.99 32.36 8.03
CA HIS A 722 -32.06 31.75 7.23
C HIS A 722 -31.59 30.57 6.36
N MET A 723 -32.20 29.41 6.59
CA MET A 723 -32.01 28.17 5.83
C MET A 723 -33.00 28.13 4.67
N LEU A 724 -32.52 28.03 3.44
CA LEU A 724 -33.37 27.80 2.26
C LEU A 724 -33.42 26.29 2.00
N VAL A 725 -34.49 25.63 2.42
CA VAL A 725 -34.67 24.20 2.15
C VAL A 725 -35.39 24.04 0.81
N LEU A 726 -34.72 23.38 -0.14
CA LEU A 726 -35.28 22.96 -1.42
C LEU A 726 -35.64 21.47 -1.31
N GLU A 727 -36.92 21.17 -1.08
CA GLU A 727 -37.38 19.78 -1.14
C GLU A 727 -37.77 19.45 -2.58
N SER A 728 -37.07 18.51 -3.22
CA SER A 728 -37.53 17.92 -4.47
C SER A 728 -38.56 16.83 -4.18
N THR A 729 -39.62 16.80 -4.96
CA THR A 729 -40.57 15.69 -5.01
C THR A 729 -40.76 15.29 -6.47
N TRP A 730 -41.29 14.09 -6.75
CA TRP A 730 -41.70 13.67 -8.10
C TRP A 730 -42.66 14.66 -8.82
N GLN A 731 -43.18 15.68 -8.13
CA GLN A 731 -44.07 16.71 -8.66
C GLN A 731 -43.41 18.08 -8.88
N GLY A 732 -42.12 18.24 -8.61
CA GLY A 732 -41.35 19.48 -8.78
C GLY A 732 -40.55 19.92 -7.54
N VAL A 733 -39.82 21.03 -7.67
CA VAL A 733 -39.04 21.66 -6.59
C VAL A 733 -39.97 22.50 -5.71
N ILE A 734 -39.97 22.23 -4.40
CA ILE A 734 -40.73 22.97 -3.39
C ILE A 734 -39.79 23.89 -2.61
N LEU A 735 -40.05 25.19 -2.68
CA LEU A 735 -39.39 26.20 -1.83
C LEU A 735 -40.12 26.27 -0.49
N LYS A 736 -39.46 25.92 0.62
CA LYS A 736 -39.98 26.17 1.98
C LYS A 736 -39.23 27.31 2.64
N THR A 737 -39.94 28.37 3.02
CA THR A 737 -39.40 29.45 3.86
C THR A 737 -39.65 29.17 5.35
N PRO A 738 -38.73 29.48 6.27
CA PRO A 738 -38.82 29.08 7.69
C PRO A 738 -39.94 29.76 8.51
N TYR A 739 -40.59 30.81 8.00
CA TYR A 739 -41.54 31.62 8.78
C TYR A 739 -42.99 31.42 8.33
N ASP A 740 -43.66 30.37 8.83
CA ASP A 740 -45.12 30.29 8.83
C ASP A 740 -45.65 30.14 10.26
N PRO A 741 -45.78 31.23 11.02
CA PRO A 741 -46.31 31.19 12.39
C PRO A 741 -47.81 30.85 12.46
N MET A 742 -48.49 30.61 11.32
CA MET A 742 -49.94 30.33 11.28
C MET A 742 -50.41 29.17 10.39
N GLY A 743 -49.53 28.48 9.66
CA GLY A 743 -49.90 27.37 8.76
C GLY A 743 -50.74 27.81 7.56
N GLN A 744 -50.54 29.02 7.04
CA GLN A 744 -51.42 29.65 6.03
C GLN A 744 -50.78 29.88 4.66
N LEU A 745 -49.49 29.60 4.46
CA LEU A 745 -48.87 29.74 3.13
C LEU A 745 -48.82 28.38 2.41
N PRO A 746 -49.47 28.23 1.24
CA PRO A 746 -49.37 27.00 0.46
C PRO A 746 -47.95 26.82 -0.09
N PRO A 747 -47.45 25.56 -0.22
CA PRO A 747 -46.17 25.29 -0.83
C PRO A 747 -46.15 25.82 -2.27
N LEU A 748 -45.03 26.46 -2.62
CA LEU A 748 -44.75 26.97 -3.97
C LEU A 748 -44.18 25.82 -4.80
N SER A 749 -44.80 25.53 -5.95
CA SER A 749 -44.25 24.61 -6.95
C SER A 749 -43.74 25.40 -8.14
N ILE A 750 -42.57 25.02 -8.67
CA ILE A 750 -42.04 25.55 -9.93
C ILE A 750 -42.38 24.54 -11.03
N GLY A 751 -43.21 24.96 -11.98
CA GLY A 751 -43.55 24.15 -13.14
C GLY A 751 -42.37 24.00 -14.10
N PRO A 752 -42.41 23.03 -15.04
CA PRO A 752 -41.32 22.71 -15.96
C PRO A 752 -40.93 23.83 -16.93
N ASN A 753 -41.66 24.95 -16.94
CA ASN A 753 -41.38 26.14 -17.75
C ASN A 753 -41.02 27.38 -16.89
N GLY A 754 -40.66 27.22 -15.61
CA GLY A 754 -40.30 28.33 -14.72
C GLY A 754 -41.49 29.11 -14.13
N GLU A 755 -42.72 28.60 -14.26
CA GLU A 755 -43.92 29.21 -13.67
C GLU A 755 -44.06 28.84 -12.19
N ILE A 756 -44.16 29.83 -11.30
CA ILE A 756 -44.43 29.63 -9.87
C ILE A 756 -45.93 29.45 -9.67
N GLN A 757 -46.35 28.28 -9.19
CA GLN A 757 -47.74 27.97 -8.87
C GLN A 757 -47.92 27.78 -7.36
N PHE A 758 -48.98 28.37 -6.80
CA PHE A 758 -49.41 28.07 -5.44
C PHE A 758 -50.21 26.78 -5.45
N ASN A 759 -49.70 25.72 -4.82
CA ASN A 759 -50.45 24.47 -4.67
C ASN A 759 -51.61 24.69 -3.69
N ASN A 760 -52.81 24.89 -4.25
CA ASN A 760 -54.05 25.38 -3.64
C ASN A 760 -54.08 26.91 -3.51
N GLY A 761 -54.81 27.57 -4.41
CA GLY A 761 -54.87 29.03 -4.51
C GLY A 761 -55.05 29.76 -3.17
N ILE A 762 -54.38 30.92 -3.05
CA ILE A 762 -54.46 31.79 -1.87
C ILE A 762 -55.91 32.27 -1.72
N ALA A 763 -56.56 31.90 -0.61
CA ALA A 763 -57.95 32.25 -0.36
C ALA A 763 -58.15 33.73 0.05
N ASP A 764 -57.08 34.46 0.39
CA ASP A 764 -57.12 35.86 0.79
C ASP A 764 -56.26 36.75 -0.14
N PRO A 765 -56.87 37.60 -0.98
CA PRO A 765 -56.15 38.47 -1.90
C PRO A 765 -55.25 39.52 -1.22
N ASN A 766 -55.46 39.83 0.06
CA ASN A 766 -54.58 40.76 0.79
C ASN A 766 -53.24 40.11 1.18
N LEU A 767 -53.22 38.80 1.42
CA LEU A 767 -52.01 38.03 1.71
C LEU A 767 -51.13 37.86 0.46
N ALA A 768 -51.74 37.69 -0.71
CA ALA A 768 -51.02 37.68 -1.99
C ALA A 768 -50.36 39.04 -2.27
N GLU A 769 -51.04 40.15 -1.97
CA GLU A 769 -50.52 41.52 -2.17
C GLU A 769 -49.43 41.89 -1.16
N GLU A 770 -49.50 41.41 0.09
CA GLU A 770 -48.45 41.58 1.11
C GLU A 770 -47.19 40.74 0.79
N PHE A 771 -47.37 39.54 0.23
CA PHE A 771 -46.29 38.69 -0.26
C PHE A 771 -45.60 39.29 -1.51
N CYS A 772 -46.37 39.75 -2.51
CA CYS A 772 -45.82 40.39 -3.72
C CYS A 772 -45.15 41.77 -3.39
N ASN A 773 -45.51 42.46 -2.31
CA ASN A 773 -44.86 43.71 -1.89
C ASN A 773 -43.56 43.50 -1.09
N ARG A 774 -43.39 42.35 -0.43
CA ARG A 774 -42.15 41.99 0.29
C ARG A 774 -41.02 41.56 -0.65
N PHE A 775 -41.36 40.92 -1.76
CA PHE A 775 -40.39 40.48 -2.77
C PHE A 775 -40.50 41.36 -4.03
N SER A 776 -39.72 42.45 -4.07
CA SER A 776 -39.84 43.55 -5.04
C SER A 776 -39.57 43.23 -6.54
N LYS A 777 -39.50 41.95 -6.93
CA LYS A 777 -39.09 41.53 -8.29
C LYS A 777 -39.93 40.42 -8.96
N PHE A 778 -41.15 40.12 -8.48
CA PHE A 778 -42.03 39.16 -9.16
C PHE A 778 -43.27 39.84 -9.78
N SER A 779 -43.61 39.49 -11.03
CA SER A 779 -44.88 39.91 -11.64
C SER A 779 -45.97 38.89 -11.33
N CYS A 780 -46.94 39.27 -10.49
CA CYS A 780 -48.09 38.44 -10.13
C CYS A 780 -49.23 38.68 -11.16
N GLU A 781 -49.45 37.76 -12.13
CA GLU A 781 -50.68 37.77 -12.95
C GLU A 781 -51.79 37.00 -12.22
N THR A 782 -52.85 37.71 -11.81
CA THR A 782 -54.08 37.08 -11.29
C THR A 782 -54.94 36.61 -12.45
N GLY A 783 -54.84 35.32 -12.80
CA GLY A 783 -55.73 34.68 -13.77
C GLY A 783 -57.08 34.29 -13.15
N ASP A 784 -58.18 34.78 -13.74
CA ASP A 784 -59.55 34.41 -13.37
C ASP A 784 -59.82 32.91 -13.57
N ALA A 785 -60.48 32.32 -12.57
CA ALA A 785 -60.81 30.90 -12.47
C ALA A 785 -61.74 30.35 -13.57
N LEU A 786 -61.51 29.09 -13.95
CA LEU A 786 -62.54 28.07 -14.16
C LEU A 786 -61.99 26.65 -13.94
#